data_AF-A0A6A7M8N4-F1
#
_entry.id   AF-A0A6A7M8N4-F1
#
_cell.length_a   1.000
_cell.length_b   1.000
_cell.length_c   1.000
_cell.angle_alpha   90.00
_cell.angle_beta   90.00
_cell.angle_gamma   90.00
#
_symmetry.space_group_name_H-M   'P 1'
#
loop_
_entity.id
_entity.type
_entity.pdbx_description
1 polymer ?
#
loop_
_entity_poly.entity_id
_entity_poly.type
_entity_poly.pdbx_seq_one_letter_code
_entity_poly.pdbx_strand_id
1 'polypeptide(L)'
;MARVALPNSTYLDLTSYHTTTATTVAEAYQIQGPPVPSNTTLNVALILPRANDPTALLQSNWATRQATLQQLEDNGTLWSTYGADPAAYAAARAELTALGIPLLGDAAGSDGYISSAESRTIWVQLTPHHFADLFGTTLYGDGPFLQYWHGELSLPDTIGATGIWFDSQPLWGTYPATSDLSDGAVVHPPEGPLSIGNALLAAGNESSAFAGDMARWFYNFPLTGLDVPTATVGIVESGTGDVMEHGVTRTFQEALNHFRERAGISTPGDYYVVANNGQSYTQGNPGERTLDVAVVTSANPNSTMGLYAGSGFGNHATSNNVTAYQAAFWDLVNNPGVVSSSFGIFQQASPGSPFASAIRELFIDAALRNISVFVANNDWGSSYNFPNGIANQNITLSSPYAVMVGGTSITTMAAAPHDRTVEALYGLALAGNLATLWQLMEGGLMTLPSGVPASDAAEAMLLEAVWNTYAISGHKIEPGIDDVGAGDGGVDVTQATPWYQTAFGLTPTSVNPGPWGGSGRGAPDVAADAGGNMWYTTPQTNMLGLAVADGTSAATPMWTSLAAQIDTIFADQGLPNLGYMNDLLYIAAAIAPASFNDVTYGNNVTSFRLHGPIDSDGEAITLTGFGYYAGPGYDLTTGLGTPNGTLLARALSGIAHSQMHFDTSPDMLDAGGSGWQSGADQSLMFQAMSAAGAAIDIGLGTGGFDFGTAASGSYAWTNRLAQQSLQADFDANLVRLFDKQAQGWVGQSVVASGEDVSVSINATSAHAMQGTLSSPFGFADFVSDGGAVRVARAVAVAETAGGADDQIAVVRVRQNGENNLSLIFYEVDDLAGTIDGKRPGHEAYALAVEGRAYQLTSGGTSLGGPGYGNYEQAGLIGVDAGDFIAMKLTNQTTGAFYWAFAHANETVAGEQVGHLWSYGLNTWGWEDMYGGGDRDFNDLIVQLDFTSASGHGWLV
;
A
#
# COMPACT_ATOMS: atom_id res chain seq x y z
N MET A 1 -40.72 20.38 20.01
CA MET A 1 -39.86 19.31 20.55
C MET A 1 -38.54 19.93 20.97
N ALA A 2 -37.82 19.31 21.90
CA ALA A 2 -36.46 19.75 22.20
C ALA A 2 -35.59 19.43 20.96
N ARG A 3 -34.73 20.38 20.58
CA ARG A 3 -33.76 20.22 19.49
C ARG A 3 -32.38 20.17 20.09
N VAL A 4 -31.53 19.32 19.54
CA VAL A 4 -30.11 19.20 19.87
C VAL A 4 -29.32 19.83 18.72
N ALA A 5 -28.52 20.84 19.03
CA ALA A 5 -27.58 21.40 18.07
C ALA A 5 -26.48 20.37 17.78
N LEU A 6 -26.10 20.25 16.51
CA LEU A 6 -24.99 19.42 16.07
C LEU A 6 -23.75 20.32 15.98
N PRO A 7 -22.72 20.12 16.81
CA PRO A 7 -21.50 20.92 16.73
C PRO A 7 -20.82 20.78 15.37
N ASN A 8 -20.10 21.82 14.93
CA ASN A 8 -19.31 21.81 13.69
C ASN A 8 -20.14 21.39 12.47
N SER A 9 -21.36 21.90 12.35
CA SER A 9 -22.30 21.53 11.29
C SER A 9 -22.72 22.72 10.44
N THR A 10 -21.89 23.76 10.34
CA THR A 10 -22.11 24.81 9.34
C THR A 10 -21.84 24.28 7.94
N TYR A 11 -22.30 24.99 6.90
CA TYR A 11 -21.99 24.60 5.53
C TYR A 11 -20.48 24.64 5.21
N LEU A 12 -19.73 25.53 5.85
CA LEU A 12 -18.27 25.57 5.71
C LEU A 12 -17.59 24.41 6.46
N ASP A 13 -18.19 23.91 7.54
CA ASP A 13 -17.72 22.67 8.17
C ASP A 13 -17.94 21.43 7.31
N LEU A 14 -18.95 21.44 6.42
CA LEU A 14 -19.10 20.38 5.41
C LEU A 14 -18.01 20.50 4.35
N THR A 15 -17.74 21.71 3.86
CA THR A 15 -17.09 21.87 2.55
C THR A 15 -15.64 22.31 2.59
N SER A 16 -15.21 23.12 3.56
CA SER A 16 -14.06 24.02 3.36
C SER A 16 -13.07 24.08 4.53
N TYR A 17 -12.95 23.00 5.31
CA TYR A 17 -11.92 22.92 6.34
C TYR A 17 -10.52 23.03 5.73
N HIS A 18 -9.64 23.83 6.35
CA HIS A 18 -8.25 24.05 5.91
C HIS A 18 -8.06 24.51 4.45
N THR A 19 -9.08 25.07 3.81
CA THR A 19 -9.01 25.56 2.42
C THR A 19 -9.29 27.05 2.28
N THR A 20 -10.06 27.64 3.20
CA THR A 20 -10.39 29.07 3.21
C THR A 20 -10.28 29.70 4.60
N THR A 21 -10.04 31.02 4.65
CA THR A 21 -10.16 31.84 5.87
C THR A 21 -11.52 32.50 6.00
N ALA A 22 -12.40 32.38 4.99
CA ALA A 22 -13.73 32.98 5.01
C ALA A 22 -14.57 32.35 6.12
N THR A 23 -15.37 33.18 6.81
CA THR A 23 -16.19 32.72 7.96
C THR A 23 -17.66 32.61 7.64
N THR A 24 -18.07 33.02 6.44
CA THR A 24 -19.45 32.95 5.96
C THR A 24 -19.51 32.36 4.56
N VAL A 25 -20.59 31.64 4.26
CA VAL A 25 -20.78 31.02 2.93
C VAL A 25 -20.78 32.06 1.81
N ALA A 26 -21.39 33.23 2.04
CA ALA A 26 -21.45 34.29 1.04
C ALA A 26 -20.07 34.86 0.70
N GLU A 27 -19.19 34.99 1.70
CA GLU A 27 -17.80 35.39 1.49
C GLU A 27 -17.01 34.29 0.78
N ALA A 28 -17.12 33.05 1.25
CA ALA A 28 -16.37 31.90 0.77
C ALA A 28 -16.68 31.57 -0.70
N TYR A 29 -17.95 31.59 -1.08
CA TYR A 29 -18.44 31.28 -2.43
C TYR A 29 -18.78 32.53 -3.25
N GLN A 30 -18.39 33.72 -2.78
CA GLN A 30 -18.56 35.00 -3.48
C GLN A 30 -20.00 35.32 -3.93
N ILE A 31 -21.00 34.86 -3.16
CA ILE A 31 -22.42 35.01 -3.46
C ILE A 31 -22.80 36.49 -3.48
N GLN A 32 -23.40 36.94 -4.59
CA GLN A 32 -23.83 38.33 -4.77
C GLN A 32 -25.32 38.51 -4.43
N GLY A 33 -25.64 39.52 -3.61
CA GLY A 33 -27.01 39.85 -3.24
C GLY A 33 -27.51 39.15 -1.97
N PRO A 34 -28.80 39.32 -1.60
CA PRO A 34 -29.35 38.70 -0.40
C PRO A 34 -29.57 37.18 -0.58
N PRO A 35 -29.49 36.38 0.51
CA PRO A 35 -29.76 34.94 0.45
C PRO A 35 -31.13 34.61 -0.16
N VAL A 36 -31.17 33.67 -1.10
CA VAL A 36 -32.39 33.23 -1.78
C VAL A 36 -32.79 31.83 -1.28
N PRO A 37 -34.00 31.64 -0.72
CA PRO A 37 -34.46 30.31 -0.32
C PRO A 37 -34.43 29.33 -1.50
N SER A 38 -33.87 28.14 -1.28
CA SER A 38 -33.81 27.10 -2.29
C SER A 38 -35.19 26.55 -2.62
N ASN A 39 -35.37 26.08 -3.86
CA ASN A 39 -36.50 25.25 -4.28
C ASN A 39 -36.08 23.79 -4.56
N THR A 40 -34.83 23.44 -4.26
CA THR A 40 -34.25 22.12 -4.51
C THR A 40 -34.69 21.13 -3.44
N THR A 41 -35.07 19.93 -3.87
CA THR A 41 -35.27 18.77 -3.00
C THR A 41 -33.94 18.02 -2.90
N LEU A 42 -33.54 17.64 -1.68
CA LEU A 42 -32.29 16.93 -1.39
C LEU A 42 -32.55 15.56 -0.78
N ASN A 43 -31.74 14.57 -1.11
CA ASN A 43 -31.70 13.29 -0.40
C ASN A 43 -30.56 13.35 0.63
N VAL A 44 -30.86 12.99 1.88
CA VAL A 44 -29.96 13.20 3.03
C VAL A 44 -29.86 11.93 3.85
N ALA A 45 -28.64 11.51 4.18
CA ALA A 45 -28.38 10.42 5.10
C ALA A 45 -28.33 10.95 6.53
N LEU A 46 -29.05 10.29 7.44
CA LEU A 46 -28.92 10.44 8.88
C LEU A 46 -28.28 9.15 9.42
N ILE A 47 -27.07 9.25 9.95
CA ILE A 47 -26.28 8.09 10.39
C ILE A 47 -26.28 8.06 11.92
N LEU A 48 -26.84 7.00 12.48
CA LEU A 48 -26.89 6.76 13.91
C LEU A 48 -25.53 6.25 14.44
N PRO A 49 -25.22 6.48 15.72
CA PRO A 49 -24.02 5.93 16.33
C PRO A 49 -24.06 4.39 16.35
N ARG A 50 -22.87 3.77 16.36
CA ARG A 50 -22.74 2.34 16.62
C ARG A 50 -23.15 2.01 18.04
N ALA A 51 -23.71 0.82 18.24
CA ALA A 51 -24.03 0.30 19.57
C ALA A 51 -22.75 0.04 20.40
N ASN A 52 -21.64 -0.34 19.75
CA ASN A 52 -20.33 -0.51 20.37
C ASN A 52 -19.21 0.05 19.46
N ASP A 53 -18.11 0.49 20.07
CA ASP A 53 -16.94 1.03 19.39
C ASP A 53 -16.01 -0.10 18.89
N PRO A 54 -15.72 -0.21 17.58
CA PRO A 54 -14.86 -1.24 17.03
C PRO A 54 -13.35 -0.91 17.12
N THR A 55 -12.96 0.24 17.68
CA THR A 55 -11.56 0.71 17.69
C THR A 55 -10.56 -0.34 18.20
N ALA A 56 -10.88 -1.04 19.30
CA ALA A 56 -9.98 -2.08 19.84
C ALA A 56 -9.79 -3.26 18.88
N LEU A 57 -10.84 -3.65 18.14
CA LEU A 57 -10.78 -4.70 17.12
C LEU A 57 -10.00 -4.22 15.89
N LEU A 58 -10.18 -2.98 15.46
CA LEU A 58 -9.47 -2.44 14.30
C LEU A 58 -8.00 -2.08 14.61
N GLN A 59 -7.63 -2.02 15.89
CA GLN A 59 -6.25 -1.86 16.34
C GLN A 59 -5.55 -3.19 16.67
N SER A 60 -6.26 -4.32 16.69
CA SER A 60 -5.61 -5.62 16.83
C SER A 60 -4.80 -5.96 15.58
N ASN A 61 -3.88 -6.93 15.68
CA ASN A 61 -3.26 -7.52 14.50
C ASN A 61 -4.31 -8.13 13.57
N TRP A 62 -3.90 -8.42 12.34
CA TRP A 62 -4.79 -8.88 11.28
C TRP A 62 -5.48 -10.20 11.65
N ALA A 63 -4.75 -11.20 12.14
CA ALA A 63 -5.35 -12.50 12.47
C ALA A 63 -6.43 -12.42 13.56
N THR A 64 -6.17 -11.67 14.64
CA THR A 64 -7.16 -11.45 15.71
C THR A 64 -8.42 -10.77 15.15
N ARG A 65 -8.22 -9.82 14.23
CA ARG A 65 -9.32 -9.12 13.56
C ARG A 65 -10.16 -10.10 12.74
N GLN A 66 -9.51 -10.89 11.88
CA GLN A 66 -10.17 -11.89 11.03
C GLN A 66 -10.94 -12.94 11.85
N ALA A 67 -10.30 -13.54 12.85
CA ALA A 67 -10.93 -14.55 13.70
C ALA A 67 -12.16 -14.00 14.45
N THR A 68 -12.06 -12.77 14.96
CA THR A 68 -13.17 -12.11 15.66
C THR A 68 -14.32 -11.78 14.71
N LEU A 69 -14.02 -11.26 13.51
CA LEU A 69 -15.04 -10.97 12.50
C LEU A 69 -15.76 -12.24 12.06
N GLN A 70 -15.03 -13.31 11.73
CA GLN A 70 -15.61 -14.61 11.38
C GLN A 70 -16.50 -15.15 12.50
N GLN A 71 -16.03 -15.10 13.75
CA GLN A 71 -16.82 -15.54 14.90
C GLN A 71 -18.13 -14.74 15.04
N LEU A 72 -18.09 -13.43 14.82
CA LEU A 72 -19.28 -12.58 14.89
C LEU A 72 -20.25 -12.83 13.74
N GLU A 73 -19.75 -13.13 12.54
CA GLU A 73 -20.55 -13.50 11.38
C GLU A 73 -21.22 -14.86 11.56
N ASP A 74 -20.47 -15.89 11.97
CA ASP A 74 -20.99 -17.24 12.23
C ASP A 74 -22.10 -17.24 13.29
N ASN A 75 -22.00 -16.35 14.28
CA ASN A 75 -23.01 -16.17 15.31
C ASN A 75 -24.18 -15.26 14.87
N GLY A 76 -24.10 -14.61 13.72
CA GLY A 76 -25.07 -13.62 13.26
C GLY A 76 -25.16 -12.38 14.17
N THR A 77 -24.07 -12.04 14.87
CA THR A 77 -24.03 -10.96 15.87
C THR A 77 -23.21 -9.75 15.46
N LEU A 78 -22.51 -9.78 14.32
CA LEU A 78 -21.66 -8.67 13.87
C LEU A 78 -22.40 -7.32 13.92
N TRP A 79 -23.58 -7.23 13.32
CA TRP A 79 -24.34 -5.99 13.23
C TRP A 79 -25.24 -5.70 14.43
N SER A 80 -25.55 -6.70 15.27
CA SER A 80 -26.15 -6.41 16.58
C SER A 80 -25.11 -5.86 17.58
N THR A 81 -23.83 -6.13 17.35
CA THR A 81 -22.71 -5.54 18.09
C THR A 81 -22.33 -4.15 17.55
N TYR A 82 -22.14 -4.01 16.23
CA TYR A 82 -21.55 -2.81 15.63
C TYR A 82 -22.49 -1.97 14.73
N GLY A 83 -23.73 -2.41 14.51
CA GLY A 83 -24.79 -1.59 13.91
C GLY A 83 -25.38 -0.59 14.91
N ALA A 84 -26.53 -0.01 14.60
CA ALA A 84 -27.25 0.92 15.47
C ALA A 84 -28.11 0.15 16.47
N ASP A 85 -28.37 0.76 17.63
CA ASP A 85 -29.40 0.23 18.55
C ASP A 85 -30.76 0.16 17.82
N PRO A 86 -31.40 -1.02 17.72
CA PRO A 86 -32.63 -1.18 16.94
C PRO A 86 -33.80 -0.32 17.46
N ALA A 87 -33.85 -0.05 18.77
CA ALA A 87 -34.92 0.76 19.36
C ALA A 87 -34.72 2.24 19.05
N ALA A 88 -33.48 2.73 19.12
CA ALA A 88 -33.10 4.08 18.69
C ALA A 88 -33.36 4.29 17.20
N TYR A 89 -32.98 3.34 16.36
CA TYR A 89 -33.24 3.38 14.91
C TYR A 89 -34.74 3.44 14.60
N ALA A 90 -35.55 2.60 15.27
CA ALA A 90 -37.00 2.63 15.12
C ALA A 90 -37.63 3.94 15.61
N ALA A 91 -37.14 4.50 16.72
CA ALA A 91 -37.60 5.78 17.26
C ALA A 91 -37.29 6.95 16.29
N ALA A 92 -36.08 7.00 15.74
CA ALA A 92 -35.69 7.99 14.75
C ALA A 92 -36.58 7.94 13.50
N ARG A 93 -36.86 6.74 12.97
CA ARG A 93 -37.78 6.56 11.83
C ARG A 93 -39.21 6.99 12.14
N ALA A 94 -39.70 6.68 13.34
CA ALA A 94 -41.03 7.09 13.78
C ALA A 94 -41.15 8.62 13.88
N GLU A 95 -40.11 9.29 14.40
CA GLU A 95 -40.04 10.75 14.45
C GLU A 95 -40.07 11.37 13.05
N LEU A 96 -39.20 10.89 12.15
CA LEU A 96 -39.14 11.37 10.76
C LEU A 96 -40.49 11.20 10.04
N THR A 97 -41.16 10.07 10.26
CA THR A 97 -42.51 9.82 9.73
C THR A 97 -43.54 10.78 10.33
N ALA A 98 -43.46 11.08 11.63
CA ALA A 98 -44.34 12.03 12.31
C ALA A 98 -44.15 13.47 11.81
N LEU A 99 -42.94 13.83 11.37
CA LEU A 99 -42.63 15.08 10.68
C LEU A 99 -43.11 15.11 9.22
N GLY A 100 -43.65 14.00 8.71
CA GLY A 100 -44.10 13.89 7.31
C GLY A 100 -42.96 13.78 6.30
N ILE A 101 -41.75 13.48 6.76
CA ILE A 101 -40.56 13.38 5.91
C ILE A 101 -40.54 12.00 5.22
N PRO A 102 -40.49 11.93 3.88
CA PRO A 102 -40.34 10.68 3.16
C PRO A 102 -39.04 9.97 3.52
N LEU A 103 -39.14 8.70 3.92
CA LEU A 103 -38.00 7.80 4.11
C LEU A 103 -37.69 7.13 2.77
N LEU A 104 -36.40 7.03 2.44
CA LEU A 104 -35.88 6.33 1.27
C LEU A 104 -35.13 5.08 1.71
N GLY A 105 -34.98 4.12 0.82
CA GLY A 105 -34.10 2.99 1.04
C GLY A 105 -34.65 1.83 1.85
N ASP A 106 -33.97 0.72 1.69
CA ASP A 106 -34.09 -0.49 2.50
C ASP A 106 -32.72 -1.16 2.67
N ALA A 107 -32.66 -2.29 3.37
CA ALA A 107 -31.40 -2.99 3.61
C ALA A 107 -30.74 -3.55 2.33
N ALA A 108 -31.50 -3.73 1.25
CA ALA A 108 -31.00 -4.20 -0.05
C ALA A 108 -30.68 -3.04 -1.01
N GLY A 109 -30.97 -1.80 -0.62
CA GLY A 109 -30.79 -0.63 -1.46
C GLY A 109 -31.73 -0.60 -2.67
N SER A 110 -32.93 -1.20 -2.61
CA SER A 110 -33.75 -1.47 -3.80
C SER A 110 -34.15 -0.24 -4.64
N ASP A 111 -34.15 0.94 -4.03
CA ASP A 111 -34.39 2.24 -4.66
C ASP A 111 -33.11 3.12 -4.70
N GLY A 112 -31.93 2.52 -4.66
CA GLY A 112 -30.64 3.23 -4.70
C GLY A 112 -30.10 3.70 -3.36
N TYR A 113 -30.86 3.57 -2.26
CA TYR A 113 -30.44 4.01 -0.94
C TYR A 113 -30.45 2.86 0.07
N ILE A 114 -29.35 2.68 0.81
CA ILE A 114 -29.28 1.65 1.85
C ILE A 114 -29.68 2.25 3.19
N SER A 115 -30.81 1.79 3.71
CA SER A 115 -31.33 2.22 5.01
C SER A 115 -31.67 1.03 5.90
N SER A 116 -30.86 0.79 6.91
CA SER A 116 -31.01 -0.31 7.86
C SER A 116 -30.38 0.02 9.21
N ALA A 117 -30.73 -0.76 10.25
CA ALA A 117 -30.07 -0.60 11.56
C ALA A 117 -28.60 -1.03 11.47
N GLU A 118 -28.30 -2.03 10.64
CA GLU A 118 -26.98 -2.57 10.38
C GLU A 118 -26.06 -1.53 9.72
N SER A 119 -26.53 -0.85 8.68
CA SER A 119 -25.83 0.29 8.03
C SER A 119 -25.94 1.59 8.80
N ARG A 120 -26.75 1.60 9.87
CA ARG A 120 -27.05 2.75 10.75
C ARG A 120 -27.66 3.95 10.05
N THR A 121 -27.95 3.83 8.77
CA THR A 121 -28.30 4.94 7.91
C THR A 121 -29.81 4.99 7.73
N ILE A 122 -30.39 6.18 7.83
CA ILE A 122 -31.75 6.48 7.37
C ILE A 122 -31.63 7.54 6.30
N TRP A 123 -31.87 7.18 5.05
CA TRP A 123 -31.99 8.15 3.97
C TRP A 123 -33.38 8.79 3.97
N VAL A 124 -33.42 10.10 3.77
CA VAL A 124 -34.65 10.89 3.74
C VAL A 124 -34.66 11.85 2.56
N GLN A 125 -35.85 12.16 2.06
CA GLN A 125 -36.04 13.17 1.02
C GLN A 125 -36.59 14.47 1.60
N LEU A 126 -35.81 15.53 1.49
CA LEU A 126 -36.12 16.83 2.08
C LEU A 126 -36.47 17.85 1.01
N THR A 127 -37.73 18.28 1.00
CA THR A 127 -38.08 19.58 0.40
C THR A 127 -37.48 20.72 1.24
N PRO A 128 -37.40 21.96 0.74
CA PRO A 128 -36.95 23.09 1.56
C PRO A 128 -37.76 23.28 2.86
N HIS A 129 -39.05 22.91 2.85
CA HIS A 129 -39.89 22.90 4.06
C HIS A 129 -39.47 21.79 5.03
N HIS A 130 -39.30 20.56 4.53
CA HIS A 130 -38.82 19.44 5.36
C HIS A 130 -37.43 19.70 5.92
N PHE A 131 -36.55 20.36 5.17
CA PHE A 131 -35.23 20.76 5.64
C PHE A 131 -35.33 21.70 6.85
N ALA A 132 -36.22 22.69 6.79
CA ALA A 132 -36.47 23.58 7.93
C ALA A 132 -37.12 22.86 9.11
N ASP A 133 -38.06 21.95 8.87
CA ASP A 133 -38.69 21.14 9.91
C ASP A 133 -37.69 20.20 10.59
N LEU A 134 -36.78 19.58 9.83
CA LEU A 134 -35.77 18.68 10.36
C LEU A 134 -34.66 19.47 11.06
N PHE A 135 -33.98 20.37 10.35
CA PHE A 135 -32.75 21.00 10.83
C PHE A 135 -32.95 22.31 11.60
N GLY A 136 -34.12 22.93 11.49
CA GLY A 136 -34.45 24.17 12.21
C GLY A 136 -33.86 25.42 11.55
N THR A 137 -33.37 25.31 10.32
CA THR A 137 -32.79 26.40 9.55
C THR A 137 -33.25 26.36 8.10
N THR A 138 -33.18 27.48 7.39
CA THR A 138 -33.60 27.58 6.00
C THR A 138 -32.50 27.10 5.06
N LEU A 139 -32.87 26.28 4.07
CA LEU A 139 -32.02 25.94 2.94
C LEU A 139 -32.04 27.08 1.93
N TYR A 140 -30.87 27.59 1.58
CA TYR A 140 -30.64 28.60 0.57
C TYR A 140 -29.97 27.98 -0.65
N GLY A 141 -30.07 28.64 -1.80
CA GLY A 141 -29.39 28.21 -3.02
C GLY A 141 -28.82 29.37 -3.81
N ASP A 142 -27.73 29.11 -4.51
CA ASP A 142 -27.17 30.00 -5.53
C ASP A 142 -26.84 29.19 -6.79
N GLY A 143 -27.61 29.41 -7.85
CA GLY A 143 -27.56 28.56 -9.04
C GLY A 143 -27.98 27.10 -8.79
N PRO A 144 -27.70 26.20 -9.75
CA PRO A 144 -28.13 24.81 -9.69
C PRO A 144 -27.30 23.92 -8.77
N PHE A 145 -26.06 24.30 -8.46
CA PHE A 145 -25.08 23.41 -7.80
C PHE A 145 -24.74 23.79 -6.36
N LEU A 146 -25.00 25.04 -5.93
CA LEU A 146 -24.71 25.46 -4.56
C LEU A 146 -26.00 25.48 -3.74
N GLN A 147 -26.11 24.55 -2.79
CA GLN A 147 -27.18 24.50 -1.79
C GLN A 147 -26.52 24.62 -0.41
N TYR A 148 -26.96 25.59 0.41
CA TYR A 148 -26.28 25.91 1.67
C TYR A 148 -27.26 26.35 2.77
N TRP A 149 -26.77 26.41 4.01
CA TRP A 149 -27.53 26.91 5.15
C TRP A 149 -26.67 27.86 6.00
N HIS A 150 -27.31 28.51 6.98
CA HIS A 150 -26.64 29.36 7.95
C HIS A 150 -26.70 28.75 9.35
N GLY A 151 -25.59 28.91 10.09
CA GLY A 151 -25.43 28.39 11.45
C GLY A 151 -25.26 26.87 11.48
N GLU A 152 -25.24 26.34 12.70
CA GLU A 152 -25.22 24.90 12.94
C GLU A 152 -26.60 24.30 12.68
N LEU A 153 -26.61 23.07 12.18
CA LEU A 153 -27.80 22.22 12.07
C LEU A 153 -28.26 21.77 13.47
N SER A 154 -29.55 21.50 13.61
CA SER A 154 -30.12 20.93 14.83
C SER A 154 -31.14 19.85 14.53
N LEU A 155 -31.13 18.74 15.26
CA LEU A 155 -32.11 17.65 15.08
C LEU A 155 -33.08 17.59 16.27
N PRO A 156 -34.31 17.08 16.09
CA PRO A 156 -35.09 16.53 17.19
C PRO A 156 -34.23 15.57 18.03
N ASP A 157 -34.31 15.67 19.36
CA ASP A 157 -33.55 14.85 20.30
C ASP A 157 -33.79 13.34 20.15
N THR A 158 -34.93 12.94 19.59
CA THR A 158 -35.32 11.55 19.32
C THR A 158 -34.61 10.90 18.12
N ILE A 159 -33.98 11.67 17.23
CA ILE A 159 -33.28 11.12 16.04
C ILE A 159 -31.90 10.58 16.41
N GLY A 160 -31.15 11.28 17.26
CA GLY A 160 -29.86 10.83 17.78
C GLY A 160 -28.76 10.58 16.74
N ALA A 161 -28.88 11.10 15.51
CA ALA A 161 -27.87 10.93 14.48
C ALA A 161 -26.58 11.70 14.80
N THR A 162 -25.43 11.05 14.57
CA THR A 162 -24.09 11.62 14.78
C THR A 162 -23.33 11.81 13.46
N GLY A 163 -23.85 11.28 12.35
CA GLY A 163 -23.37 11.55 11.00
C GLY A 163 -24.48 12.09 10.10
N ILE A 164 -24.11 12.99 9.17
CA ILE A 164 -25.01 13.54 8.15
C ILE A 164 -24.27 13.53 6.81
N TRP A 165 -24.95 13.14 5.74
CA TRP A 165 -24.43 13.28 4.39
C TRP A 165 -25.50 13.72 3.40
N PHE A 166 -25.10 14.45 2.36
CA PHE A 166 -26.01 14.95 1.32
C PHE A 166 -25.70 14.28 -0.02
N ASP A 167 -26.69 13.61 -0.61
CA ASP A 167 -26.66 13.23 -2.01
C ASP A 167 -27.11 14.42 -2.84
N SER A 168 -26.15 15.32 -3.10
CA SER A 168 -26.34 16.57 -3.83
C SER A 168 -25.31 16.73 -4.93
N GLN A 169 -25.70 17.40 -6.02
CA GLN A 169 -24.79 17.78 -7.11
C GLN A 169 -23.71 18.76 -6.63
N PRO A 170 -22.51 18.77 -7.25
CA PRO A 170 -22.01 17.82 -8.26
C PRO A 170 -21.87 16.37 -7.75
N LEU A 171 -21.74 15.40 -8.65
CA LEU A 171 -21.64 13.97 -8.32
C LEU A 171 -20.49 13.66 -7.33
N TRP A 172 -19.36 14.36 -7.43
CA TRP A 172 -18.21 14.24 -6.50
C TRP A 172 -18.33 15.11 -5.24
N GLY A 173 -19.46 15.79 -5.11
CA GLY A 173 -19.72 16.77 -4.07
C GLY A 173 -19.27 18.19 -4.42
N THR A 174 -19.68 19.15 -3.59
CA THR A 174 -19.36 20.56 -3.81
C THR A 174 -17.88 20.82 -3.51
N TYR A 175 -17.19 21.46 -4.46
CA TYR A 175 -15.81 21.89 -4.27
C TYR A 175 -15.66 22.84 -3.07
N PRO A 176 -14.54 22.74 -2.33
CA PRO A 176 -14.25 23.65 -1.23
C PRO A 176 -14.11 25.08 -1.73
N ALA A 177 -14.49 26.05 -0.90
CA ALA A 177 -14.06 27.41 -1.10
C ALA A 177 -12.58 27.55 -0.73
N THR A 178 -11.84 28.41 -1.45
CA THR A 178 -10.40 28.59 -1.24
C THR A 178 -10.03 30.04 -0.93
N SER A 179 -8.91 30.21 -0.22
CA SER A 179 -8.25 31.52 -0.02
C SER A 179 -6.74 31.32 -0.07
N ASP A 180 -5.96 32.37 -0.31
CA ASP A 180 -4.49 32.25 -0.25
C ASP A 180 -4.03 31.97 1.19
N LEU A 181 -3.52 30.76 1.42
CA LEU A 181 -2.98 30.26 2.69
C LEU A 181 -1.45 30.15 2.68
N SER A 182 -0.81 30.55 1.57
CA SER A 182 0.63 30.34 1.31
C SER A 182 1.58 31.26 2.08
N ASP A 183 1.05 32.19 2.88
CA ASP A 183 1.80 33.29 3.49
C ASP A 183 2.60 34.11 2.44
N GLY A 184 2.05 34.23 1.23
CA GLY A 184 2.67 34.95 0.12
C GLY A 184 3.84 34.24 -0.55
N ALA A 185 4.02 32.93 -0.32
CA ALA A 185 5.09 32.14 -0.95
C ALA A 185 5.03 32.19 -2.48
N VAL A 186 6.19 32.28 -3.14
CA VAL A 186 6.28 32.30 -4.61
C VAL A 186 7.54 31.53 -5.01
N VAL A 187 7.41 30.65 -5.98
CA VAL A 187 8.54 30.00 -6.65
C VAL A 187 8.54 30.28 -8.14
N HIS A 188 9.73 30.21 -8.73
CA HIS A 188 9.94 30.33 -10.17
C HIS A 188 10.71 29.09 -10.64
N PRO A 189 10.02 27.99 -10.95
CA PRO A 189 10.67 26.79 -11.44
C PRO A 189 11.42 27.07 -12.75
N PRO A 190 12.50 26.32 -13.04
CA PRO A 190 13.22 26.45 -14.30
C PRO A 190 12.35 26.04 -15.50
N GLU A 191 12.72 26.50 -16.70
CA GLU A 191 12.12 26.07 -17.97
C GLU A 191 12.23 24.54 -18.15
N GLY A 192 11.10 23.88 -18.46
CA GLY A 192 10.99 22.45 -18.70
C GLY A 192 10.18 21.67 -17.67
N PRO A 193 10.20 20.32 -17.74
CA PRO A 193 9.50 19.43 -16.81
C PRO A 193 9.84 19.75 -15.36
N LEU A 194 8.81 19.70 -14.51
CA LEU A 194 8.94 19.86 -13.06
C LEU A 194 9.43 18.59 -12.35
N SER A 195 9.33 17.43 -13.01
CA SER A 195 9.82 16.14 -12.51
C SER A 195 10.56 15.36 -13.61
N ILE A 196 11.41 14.42 -13.17
CA ILE A 196 12.13 13.48 -14.04
C ILE A 196 11.19 12.36 -14.49
N GLY A 197 11.42 11.81 -15.68
CA GLY A 197 10.71 10.62 -16.16
C GLY A 197 9.27 10.89 -16.56
N ASN A 198 8.93 12.12 -16.94
CA ASN A 198 7.57 12.53 -17.30
C ASN A 198 7.52 13.39 -18.58
N ALA A 199 8.63 13.52 -19.31
CA ALA A 199 8.77 14.55 -20.34
C ALA A 199 8.24 14.15 -21.71
N LEU A 200 7.79 12.90 -21.90
CA LEU A 200 7.38 12.40 -23.22
C LEU A 200 6.02 12.93 -23.67
N LEU A 201 5.09 13.17 -22.75
CA LEU A 201 3.78 13.73 -23.05
C LEU A 201 3.89 15.09 -23.78
N ALA A 202 4.72 16.00 -23.27
CA ALA A 202 4.96 17.30 -23.89
C ALA A 202 5.58 17.20 -25.30
N ALA A 203 6.17 16.05 -25.64
CA ALA A 203 6.73 15.76 -26.96
C ALA A 203 5.82 14.90 -27.85
N GLY A 204 4.68 14.41 -27.34
CA GLY A 204 3.78 13.48 -28.03
C GLY A 204 4.43 12.13 -28.36
N ASN A 205 5.29 11.62 -27.46
CA ASN A 205 6.07 10.40 -27.63
C ASN A 205 5.89 9.41 -26.46
N GLU A 206 4.81 9.53 -25.69
CA GLU A 206 4.46 8.63 -24.60
C GLU A 206 4.33 7.17 -25.07
N SER A 207 4.72 6.22 -24.21
CA SER A 207 4.50 4.80 -24.43
C SER A 207 3.13 4.40 -23.88
N SER A 208 2.55 3.32 -24.41
CA SER A 208 1.35 2.72 -23.82
C SER A 208 1.38 1.19 -23.85
N ALA A 209 0.75 0.57 -22.87
CA ALA A 209 0.64 -0.89 -22.75
C ALA A 209 -0.74 -1.30 -22.20
N PHE A 210 -1.16 -2.54 -22.44
CA PHE A 210 -2.35 -3.06 -21.75
C PHE A 210 -2.01 -3.35 -20.28
N ALA A 211 -2.96 -3.20 -19.36
CA ALA A 211 -2.70 -3.40 -17.94
C ALA A 211 -2.23 -4.84 -17.62
N GLY A 212 -2.68 -5.85 -18.37
CA GLY A 212 -2.18 -7.23 -18.25
C GLY A 212 -0.70 -7.38 -18.64
N ASP A 213 -0.24 -6.59 -19.60
CA ASP A 213 1.17 -6.54 -19.96
C ASP A 213 1.98 -5.83 -18.87
N MET A 214 1.49 -4.71 -18.34
CA MET A 214 2.13 -3.99 -17.22
C MET A 214 2.22 -4.86 -15.96
N ALA A 215 1.17 -5.63 -15.65
CA ALA A 215 1.13 -6.60 -14.56
C ALA A 215 2.25 -7.65 -14.68
N ARG A 216 2.57 -8.02 -15.92
CA ARG A 216 3.64 -8.98 -16.26
C ARG A 216 5.01 -8.33 -16.19
N TRP A 217 5.19 -7.22 -16.89
CA TRP A 217 6.50 -6.64 -17.20
C TRP A 217 7.08 -5.85 -16.03
N PHE A 218 6.24 -5.10 -15.32
CA PHE A 218 6.70 -4.10 -14.36
C PHE A 218 6.36 -4.46 -12.91
N TYR A 219 5.25 -5.18 -12.68
CA TYR A 219 4.77 -5.49 -11.33
C TYR A 219 4.75 -6.96 -10.93
N ASN A 220 5.19 -7.87 -11.81
CA ASN A 220 5.37 -9.30 -11.51
C ASN A 220 4.18 -9.95 -10.76
N PHE A 221 2.96 -9.75 -11.25
CA PHE A 221 1.74 -10.29 -10.64
C PHE A 221 1.75 -11.83 -10.63
N PRO A 222 1.38 -12.47 -9.51
CA PRO A 222 1.63 -13.90 -9.28
C PRO A 222 0.80 -14.84 -10.17
N LEU A 223 -0.39 -14.43 -10.61
CA LEU A 223 -1.27 -15.28 -11.42
C LEU A 223 -1.30 -14.88 -12.91
N THR A 224 -0.44 -13.96 -13.33
CA THR A 224 -0.38 -13.50 -14.71
C THR A 224 -0.06 -14.64 -15.69
N GLY A 225 -0.93 -14.84 -16.67
CA GLY A 225 -0.80 -15.92 -17.66
C GLY A 225 -1.35 -17.28 -17.20
N LEU A 226 -1.91 -17.37 -15.99
CA LEU A 226 -2.60 -18.57 -15.50
C LEU A 226 -4.12 -18.45 -15.70
N ASP A 227 -4.77 -19.57 -16.03
CA ASP A 227 -6.23 -19.67 -16.16
C ASP A 227 -6.87 -20.03 -14.82
N VAL A 228 -6.80 -19.10 -13.86
CA VAL A 228 -7.31 -19.26 -12.49
C VAL A 228 -8.43 -18.24 -12.25
N PRO A 229 -9.66 -18.67 -11.86
CA PRO A 229 -10.71 -17.76 -11.40
C PRO A 229 -10.25 -17.01 -10.16
N THR A 230 -10.41 -15.70 -10.16
CA THR A 230 -9.97 -14.81 -9.08
C THR A 230 -11.14 -14.15 -8.36
N ALA A 231 -10.88 -13.60 -7.18
CA ALA A 231 -11.89 -12.95 -6.35
C ALA A 231 -12.65 -11.83 -7.12
N THR A 232 -13.92 -11.63 -6.77
CA THR A 232 -14.75 -10.57 -7.36
C THR A 232 -14.19 -9.19 -7.03
N VAL A 233 -14.04 -8.37 -8.06
CA VAL A 233 -13.61 -6.98 -7.94
C VAL A 233 -14.83 -6.07 -8.07
N GLY A 234 -15.15 -5.35 -7.00
CA GLY A 234 -16.11 -4.25 -7.04
C GLY A 234 -15.45 -2.97 -7.53
N ILE A 235 -16.15 -2.20 -8.36
CA ILE A 235 -15.69 -0.92 -8.90
C ILE A 235 -16.77 0.12 -8.63
N VAL A 236 -16.40 1.19 -7.93
CA VAL A 236 -17.27 2.34 -7.68
C VAL A 236 -17.38 3.15 -8.96
N GLU A 237 -18.56 3.13 -9.58
CA GLU A 237 -18.82 3.69 -10.92
C GLU A 237 -20.02 4.61 -10.90
N SER A 238 -19.96 5.59 -10.00
CA SER A 238 -21.05 6.50 -9.63
C SER A 238 -21.82 6.98 -10.86
N GLY A 239 -23.11 6.63 -10.91
CA GLY A 239 -24.07 7.08 -11.91
C GLY A 239 -23.89 6.44 -13.29
N THR A 240 -22.84 5.68 -13.52
CA THR A 240 -22.43 5.24 -14.86
C THR A 240 -22.73 3.78 -15.12
N GLY A 241 -22.27 2.86 -14.26
CA GLY A 241 -22.44 1.42 -14.46
C GLY A 241 -22.06 0.92 -15.87
N ASP A 242 -22.91 0.10 -16.49
CA ASP A 242 -22.74 -0.42 -17.84
C ASP A 242 -23.43 0.41 -18.94
N VAL A 243 -23.94 1.61 -18.63
CA VAL A 243 -24.62 2.44 -19.62
C VAL A 243 -23.70 2.80 -20.79
N MET A 244 -24.26 2.75 -21.99
CA MET A 244 -23.57 3.05 -23.24
C MET A 244 -24.07 4.36 -23.85
N GLU A 245 -23.25 4.99 -24.69
CA GLU A 245 -23.61 6.20 -25.42
C GLU A 245 -24.87 5.98 -26.28
N HIS A 246 -25.77 6.96 -26.30
CA HIS A 246 -27.01 6.86 -27.06
C HIS A 246 -26.73 6.72 -28.57
N GLY A 247 -27.25 5.65 -29.18
CA GLY A 247 -27.10 5.37 -30.61
C GLY A 247 -25.98 4.39 -30.94
N VAL A 248 -25.17 3.98 -29.96
CA VAL A 248 -24.26 2.84 -30.10
C VAL A 248 -25.05 1.54 -30.22
N THR A 249 -24.69 0.69 -31.19
CA THR A 249 -25.40 -0.56 -31.48
C THR A 249 -24.87 -1.77 -30.71
N ARG A 250 -23.65 -1.68 -30.14
CA ARG A 250 -23.07 -2.74 -29.32
C ARG A 250 -23.55 -2.61 -27.88
N THR A 251 -23.80 -3.74 -27.22
CA THR A 251 -23.96 -3.76 -25.76
C THR A 251 -22.62 -3.52 -25.07
N PHE A 252 -22.65 -3.17 -23.78
CA PHE A 252 -21.42 -3.05 -22.99
C PHE A 252 -20.65 -4.38 -22.96
N GLN A 253 -21.33 -5.52 -22.77
CA GLN A 253 -20.72 -6.86 -22.85
C GLN A 253 -20.00 -7.12 -24.17
N GLU A 254 -20.62 -6.78 -25.31
CA GLU A 254 -20.00 -6.95 -26.63
C GLU A 254 -18.76 -6.04 -26.79
N ALA A 255 -18.81 -4.83 -26.25
CA ALA A 255 -17.71 -3.89 -26.30
C ALA A 255 -16.55 -4.30 -25.37
N LEU A 256 -16.86 -4.78 -24.15
CA LEU A 256 -15.91 -5.36 -23.21
C LEU A 256 -15.17 -6.55 -23.84
N ASN A 257 -15.90 -7.50 -24.41
CA ASN A 257 -15.29 -8.67 -25.05
C ASN A 257 -14.42 -8.26 -26.25
N HIS A 258 -14.85 -7.27 -27.03
CA HIS A 258 -14.03 -6.74 -28.12
C HIS A 258 -12.74 -6.06 -27.64
N PHE A 259 -12.75 -5.36 -26.50
CA PHE A 259 -11.52 -4.84 -25.90
C PHE A 259 -10.61 -5.97 -25.41
N ARG A 260 -11.17 -6.97 -24.71
CA ARG A 260 -10.42 -8.16 -24.25
C ARG A 260 -9.73 -8.88 -25.42
N GLU A 261 -10.43 -9.06 -26.55
CA GLU A 261 -9.83 -9.62 -27.77
C GLU A 261 -8.63 -8.80 -28.29
N ARG A 262 -8.68 -7.46 -28.17
CA ARG A 262 -7.57 -6.56 -28.53
C ARG A 262 -6.39 -6.68 -27.57
N ALA A 263 -6.67 -6.93 -26.29
CA ALA A 263 -5.68 -7.20 -25.25
C ALA A 263 -5.18 -8.67 -25.27
N GLY A 264 -5.54 -9.47 -26.28
CA GLY A 264 -5.08 -10.86 -26.40
C GLY A 264 -5.84 -11.86 -25.54
N ILE A 265 -6.95 -11.46 -24.92
CA ILE A 265 -7.77 -12.29 -24.03
C ILE A 265 -9.00 -12.79 -24.80
N SER A 266 -9.05 -14.09 -25.09
CA SER A 266 -10.14 -14.69 -25.89
C SER A 266 -11.35 -15.13 -25.08
N THR A 267 -11.23 -15.19 -23.75
CA THR A 267 -12.36 -15.54 -22.86
C THR A 267 -13.27 -14.34 -22.68
N PRO A 268 -14.60 -14.50 -22.80
CA PRO A 268 -15.54 -13.45 -22.44
C PRO A 268 -15.33 -12.98 -20.99
N GLY A 269 -15.48 -11.68 -20.75
CA GLY A 269 -15.40 -11.13 -19.39
C GLY A 269 -16.76 -11.21 -18.70
N ASP A 270 -16.76 -11.46 -17.40
CA ASP A 270 -17.97 -11.51 -16.58
C ASP A 270 -18.12 -10.22 -15.76
N TYR A 271 -19.33 -9.65 -15.77
CA TYR A 271 -19.65 -8.49 -14.94
C TYR A 271 -21.12 -8.48 -14.49
N TYR A 272 -21.40 -7.73 -13.43
CA TYR A 272 -22.75 -7.36 -13.00
C TYR A 272 -22.81 -5.86 -12.66
N VAL A 273 -24.02 -5.34 -12.52
CA VAL A 273 -24.26 -3.91 -12.23
C VAL A 273 -25.24 -3.77 -11.08
N VAL A 274 -24.92 -2.86 -10.15
CA VAL A 274 -25.83 -2.39 -9.11
C VAL A 274 -26.15 -0.92 -9.39
N ALA A 275 -27.36 -0.67 -9.92
CA ALA A 275 -27.79 0.66 -10.37
C ALA A 275 -29.29 0.89 -10.13
N ASN A 276 -29.68 0.89 -8.85
CA ASN A 276 -31.06 0.69 -8.42
C ASN A 276 -32.02 1.86 -8.73
N ASN A 277 -31.50 3.02 -9.16
CA ASN A 277 -32.30 4.20 -9.54
C ASN A 277 -31.90 4.82 -10.89
N GLY A 278 -31.23 4.03 -11.74
CA GLY A 278 -30.93 4.38 -13.12
C GLY A 278 -29.58 5.05 -13.34
N GLN A 279 -28.95 4.68 -14.45
CA GLN A 279 -27.64 5.13 -14.90
C GLN A 279 -27.79 6.27 -15.93
N SER A 280 -26.75 7.10 -16.10
CA SER A 280 -26.72 8.13 -17.13
C SER A 280 -25.33 8.27 -17.74
N TYR A 281 -25.23 8.05 -19.06
CA TYR A 281 -23.99 8.26 -19.80
C TYR A 281 -23.53 9.72 -19.75
N THR A 282 -24.48 10.67 -19.77
CA THR A 282 -24.17 12.11 -19.85
C THR A 282 -23.90 12.77 -18.51
N GLN A 283 -24.49 12.24 -17.42
CA GLN A 283 -24.32 12.80 -16.07
C GLN A 283 -23.30 12.02 -15.23
N GLY A 284 -23.05 10.75 -15.55
CA GLY A 284 -21.98 9.96 -14.97
C GLY A 284 -20.62 10.29 -15.60
N ASN A 285 -19.63 9.45 -15.34
CA ASN A 285 -18.28 9.54 -15.89
C ASN A 285 -17.92 8.25 -16.67
N PRO A 286 -18.41 8.10 -17.92
CA PRO A 286 -18.10 6.93 -18.74
C PRO A 286 -16.61 6.80 -19.10
N GLY A 287 -15.82 7.87 -18.99
CA GLY A 287 -14.38 7.84 -19.25
C GLY A 287 -13.66 7.06 -18.16
N GLU A 288 -13.89 7.46 -16.91
CA GLU A 288 -13.41 6.76 -15.71
C GLU A 288 -13.82 5.30 -15.70
N ARG A 289 -15.12 5.04 -15.95
CA ARG A 289 -15.63 3.66 -16.02
C ARG A 289 -14.87 2.79 -17.00
N THR A 290 -14.62 3.34 -18.18
CA THR A 290 -13.93 2.60 -19.23
C THR A 290 -12.46 2.37 -18.88
N LEU A 291 -11.80 3.29 -18.18
CA LEU A 291 -10.45 3.12 -17.65
C LEU A 291 -10.41 2.01 -16.59
N ASP A 292 -11.22 2.10 -15.54
CA ASP A 292 -11.24 1.13 -14.44
C ASP A 292 -11.51 -0.29 -14.95
N VAL A 293 -12.53 -0.44 -15.80
CA VAL A 293 -12.87 -1.73 -16.42
C VAL A 293 -11.73 -2.25 -17.29
N ALA A 294 -11.04 -1.39 -18.04
CA ALA A 294 -9.95 -1.80 -18.91
C ALA A 294 -8.75 -2.33 -18.11
N VAL A 295 -8.43 -1.68 -16.98
CA VAL A 295 -7.36 -2.11 -16.09
C VAL A 295 -7.71 -3.46 -15.48
N VAL A 296 -8.87 -3.58 -14.81
CA VAL A 296 -9.26 -4.83 -14.13
C VAL A 296 -9.37 -5.99 -15.11
N THR A 297 -10.07 -5.79 -16.24
CA THR A 297 -10.33 -6.89 -17.18
C THR A 297 -9.08 -7.39 -17.90
N SER A 298 -8.03 -6.56 -17.98
CA SER A 298 -6.77 -6.92 -18.62
C SER A 298 -5.73 -7.46 -17.62
N ALA A 299 -5.59 -6.84 -16.44
CA ALA A 299 -4.66 -7.26 -15.40
C ALA A 299 -5.14 -8.50 -14.63
N ASN A 300 -6.46 -8.70 -14.54
CA ASN A 300 -7.06 -9.82 -13.85
C ASN A 300 -8.23 -10.42 -14.66
N PRO A 301 -7.93 -11.09 -15.79
CA PRO A 301 -8.93 -11.44 -16.80
C PRO A 301 -10.00 -12.44 -16.35
N ASN A 302 -9.79 -13.11 -15.22
CA ASN A 302 -10.67 -14.16 -14.69
C ASN A 302 -11.47 -13.71 -13.45
N SER A 303 -11.37 -12.43 -13.05
CA SER A 303 -12.24 -11.85 -12.03
C SER A 303 -13.61 -11.50 -12.63
N THR A 304 -14.66 -11.70 -11.83
CA THR A 304 -15.95 -11.04 -12.09
C THR A 304 -15.87 -9.59 -11.63
N MET A 305 -16.35 -8.66 -12.45
CA MET A 305 -16.41 -7.22 -12.11
C MET A 305 -17.82 -6.80 -11.66
N GLY A 306 -17.93 -6.11 -10.52
CA GLY A 306 -19.16 -5.49 -10.05
C GLY A 306 -19.14 -3.98 -10.26
N LEU A 307 -20.00 -3.44 -11.13
CA LEU A 307 -20.08 -1.99 -11.37
C LEU A 307 -21.15 -1.35 -10.48
N TYR A 308 -20.73 -0.54 -9.51
CA TYR A 308 -21.61 0.08 -8.51
C TYR A 308 -21.94 1.52 -8.86
N ALA A 309 -23.12 1.76 -9.43
CA ALA A 309 -23.58 3.08 -9.82
C ALA A 309 -24.25 3.88 -8.69
N GLY A 310 -24.39 3.31 -7.49
CA GLY A 310 -24.97 3.98 -6.32
C GLY A 310 -26.46 4.33 -6.48
N SER A 311 -26.83 5.52 -5.98
CA SER A 311 -28.21 6.00 -5.97
C SER A 311 -28.75 6.43 -7.33
N GLY A 312 -27.92 6.45 -8.39
CA GLY A 312 -28.35 6.84 -9.74
C GLY A 312 -28.89 8.27 -9.83
N PHE A 313 -29.68 8.55 -10.87
CA PHE A 313 -30.19 9.91 -11.17
C PHE A 313 -31.73 10.03 -11.14
N GLY A 314 -32.43 8.99 -10.70
CA GLY A 314 -33.89 9.02 -10.46
C GLY A 314 -34.26 9.60 -9.09
N ASN A 315 -35.52 9.99 -8.89
CA ASN A 315 -36.07 10.33 -7.56
C ASN A 315 -35.26 11.38 -6.76
N HIS A 316 -34.79 12.44 -7.43
CA HIS A 316 -33.95 13.49 -6.83
C HIS A 316 -32.56 13.02 -6.36
N ALA A 317 -32.15 11.80 -6.72
CA ALA A 317 -30.80 11.31 -6.51
C ALA A 317 -29.80 12.00 -7.43
N THR A 318 -28.55 12.08 -6.97
CA THR A 318 -27.46 12.72 -7.72
C THR A 318 -26.28 11.78 -7.95
N SER A 319 -26.43 10.53 -7.50
CA SER A 319 -25.41 9.50 -7.53
C SER A 319 -24.12 9.92 -6.84
N ASN A 320 -24.21 10.67 -5.74
CA ASN A 320 -23.02 11.04 -4.98
C ASN A 320 -22.22 9.79 -4.56
N ASN A 321 -20.89 9.86 -4.63
CA ASN A 321 -19.99 8.72 -4.43
C ASN A 321 -20.24 7.91 -3.17
N VAL A 322 -20.68 8.56 -2.07
CA VAL A 322 -21.03 7.86 -0.83
C VAL A 322 -22.08 6.78 -1.04
N THR A 323 -23.04 7.02 -1.93
CA THR A 323 -24.09 6.04 -2.24
C THR A 323 -23.56 4.84 -3.02
N ALA A 324 -22.55 5.04 -3.88
CA ALA A 324 -21.91 3.98 -4.63
C ALA A 324 -20.97 3.13 -3.73
N TYR A 325 -20.20 3.77 -2.86
CA TYR A 325 -19.47 3.06 -1.79
C TYR A 325 -20.41 2.25 -0.90
N GLN A 326 -21.51 2.86 -0.44
CA GLN A 326 -22.49 2.18 0.39
C GLN A 326 -23.09 0.97 -0.34
N ALA A 327 -23.42 1.12 -1.63
CA ALA A 327 -23.90 0.03 -2.48
C ALA A 327 -22.88 -1.12 -2.57
N ALA A 328 -21.59 -0.83 -2.72
CA ALA A 328 -20.55 -1.84 -2.76
C ALA A 328 -20.37 -2.57 -1.42
N PHE A 329 -20.32 -1.83 -0.30
CA PHE A 329 -20.04 -2.40 1.02
C PHE A 329 -21.18 -3.27 1.56
N TRP A 330 -22.42 -2.93 1.18
CA TRP A 330 -23.63 -3.63 1.61
C TRP A 330 -24.22 -4.54 0.52
N ASP A 331 -23.46 -4.82 -0.55
CA ASP A 331 -23.84 -5.86 -1.49
C ASP A 331 -23.63 -7.25 -0.86
N LEU A 332 -24.66 -7.73 -0.17
CA LEU A 332 -24.68 -9.07 0.43
C LEU A 332 -24.98 -10.18 -0.58
N VAL A 333 -25.28 -9.83 -1.84
CA VAL A 333 -25.63 -10.79 -2.89
C VAL A 333 -24.39 -11.22 -3.65
N ASN A 334 -23.61 -10.26 -4.16
CA ASN A 334 -22.40 -10.53 -4.91
C ASN A 334 -21.14 -10.48 -4.05
N ASN A 335 -21.21 -9.84 -2.87
CA ASN A 335 -20.21 -9.88 -1.80
C ASN A 335 -18.76 -9.69 -2.28
N PRO A 336 -18.42 -8.54 -2.89
CA PRO A 336 -17.07 -8.28 -3.39
C PRO A 336 -16.05 -8.33 -2.24
N GLY A 337 -14.95 -9.06 -2.43
CA GLY A 337 -13.84 -9.11 -1.47
C GLY A 337 -12.94 -7.88 -1.53
N VAL A 338 -12.88 -7.25 -2.71
CA VAL A 338 -12.07 -6.05 -2.98
C VAL A 338 -12.90 -4.99 -3.70
N VAL A 339 -12.74 -3.73 -3.33
CA VAL A 339 -13.40 -2.58 -3.94
C VAL A 339 -12.38 -1.53 -4.38
N SER A 340 -12.39 -1.18 -5.67
CA SER A 340 -11.66 -0.06 -6.26
C SER A 340 -12.53 1.18 -6.31
N SER A 341 -11.92 2.35 -6.07
CA SER A 341 -12.57 3.63 -6.33
C SER A 341 -11.61 4.69 -6.83
N SER A 342 -11.87 5.11 -8.06
CA SER A 342 -11.20 6.21 -8.76
C SER A 342 -12.02 7.53 -8.67
N PHE A 343 -12.82 7.67 -7.61
CA PHE A 343 -13.77 8.77 -7.45
C PHE A 343 -13.51 9.58 -6.18
N GLY A 344 -13.25 10.88 -6.34
CA GLY A 344 -13.00 11.80 -5.24
C GLY A 344 -14.28 12.29 -4.53
N ILE A 345 -14.18 12.60 -3.24
CA ILE A 345 -15.14 13.45 -2.50
C ILE A 345 -14.40 14.75 -2.23
N PHE A 346 -14.81 15.85 -2.86
CA PHE A 346 -14.04 17.10 -2.82
C PHE A 346 -14.23 17.91 -1.55
N GLN A 347 -15.39 17.76 -0.90
CA GLN A 347 -15.64 18.43 0.38
C GLN A 347 -14.51 18.16 1.37
N GLN A 348 -13.99 19.22 2.00
CA GLN A 348 -13.04 19.14 3.10
C GLN A 348 -13.81 19.26 4.42
N ALA A 349 -14.28 18.13 4.96
CA ALA A 349 -15.11 18.13 6.16
C ALA A 349 -14.29 18.43 7.42
N SER A 350 -14.79 19.34 8.25
CA SER A 350 -14.16 19.73 9.51
C SER A 350 -14.07 18.56 10.49
N PRO A 351 -12.92 18.31 11.14
CA PRO A 351 -12.81 17.27 12.15
C PRO A 351 -13.83 17.45 13.29
N GLY A 352 -14.41 16.33 13.73
CA GLY A 352 -15.50 16.32 14.71
C GLY A 352 -16.87 16.77 14.18
N SER A 353 -16.99 17.14 12.90
CA SER A 353 -18.28 17.40 12.26
C SER A 353 -19.08 16.10 12.04
N PRO A 354 -20.42 16.19 11.92
CA PRO A 354 -21.23 15.06 11.47
C PRO A 354 -20.90 14.61 10.04
N PHE A 355 -20.27 15.45 9.21
CA PHE A 355 -19.91 15.12 7.83
C PHE A 355 -18.65 14.25 7.77
N ALA A 356 -17.61 14.61 8.52
CA ALA A 356 -16.41 13.79 8.68
C ALA A 356 -16.77 12.45 9.37
N SER A 357 -17.67 12.49 10.34
CA SER A 357 -18.22 11.29 10.98
C SER A 357 -18.87 10.36 9.95
N ALA A 358 -19.71 10.87 9.04
CA ALA A 358 -20.39 10.06 8.03
C ALA A 358 -19.43 9.21 7.18
N ILE A 359 -18.35 9.81 6.70
CA ILE A 359 -17.39 9.12 5.82
C ILE A 359 -16.49 8.16 6.60
N ARG A 360 -15.98 8.57 7.76
CA ARG A 360 -15.21 7.67 8.64
C ARG A 360 -16.01 6.41 8.96
N GLU A 361 -17.28 6.60 9.32
CA GLU A 361 -18.19 5.53 9.66
C GLU A 361 -18.46 4.56 8.49
N LEU A 362 -18.53 5.07 7.27
CA LEU A 362 -18.68 4.28 6.04
C LEU A 362 -17.48 3.36 5.79
N PHE A 363 -16.25 3.85 5.95
CA PHE A 363 -15.05 3.01 5.79
C PHE A 363 -14.83 2.03 6.94
N ILE A 364 -15.31 2.36 8.15
CA ILE A 364 -15.39 1.37 9.24
C ILE A 364 -16.37 0.24 8.89
N ASP A 365 -17.48 0.53 8.20
CA ASP A 365 -18.39 -0.54 7.74
C ASP A 365 -17.67 -1.48 6.76
N ALA A 366 -16.87 -0.95 5.82
CA ALA A 366 -16.06 -1.78 4.92
C ALA A 366 -15.05 -2.68 5.66
N ALA A 367 -14.33 -2.11 6.64
CA ALA A 367 -13.39 -2.86 7.46
C ALA A 367 -14.08 -3.98 8.26
N LEU A 368 -15.26 -3.72 8.82
CA LEU A 368 -16.06 -4.73 9.52
C LEU A 368 -16.69 -5.77 8.58
N ARG A 369 -16.94 -5.41 7.32
CA ARG A 369 -17.39 -6.32 6.25
C ARG A 369 -16.25 -7.17 5.66
N ASN A 370 -15.03 -7.01 6.17
CA ASN A 370 -13.83 -7.67 5.66
C ASN A 370 -13.57 -7.41 4.16
N ILE A 371 -13.76 -6.16 3.73
CA ILE A 371 -13.54 -5.73 2.34
C ILE A 371 -12.24 -4.95 2.26
N SER A 372 -11.38 -5.31 1.30
CA SER A 372 -10.20 -4.54 0.94
C SER A 372 -10.62 -3.34 0.09
N VAL A 373 -10.37 -2.11 0.56
CA VAL A 373 -10.77 -0.88 -0.15
C VAL A 373 -9.55 -0.10 -0.62
N PHE A 374 -9.51 0.19 -1.92
CA PHE A 374 -8.48 0.99 -2.58
C PHE A 374 -9.08 2.30 -3.10
N VAL A 375 -8.42 3.41 -2.82
CA VAL A 375 -8.88 4.75 -3.21
C VAL A 375 -7.75 5.49 -3.92
N ALA A 376 -8.03 5.98 -5.12
CA ALA A 376 -7.13 6.87 -5.86
C ALA A 376 -6.87 8.14 -5.03
N ASN A 377 -5.59 8.47 -4.80
CA ASN A 377 -5.26 9.58 -3.91
C ASN A 377 -5.67 10.93 -4.52
N ASN A 378 -5.15 11.26 -5.72
CA ASN A 378 -5.66 12.20 -6.74
C ASN A 378 -4.58 12.53 -7.79
N ASP A 379 -4.98 13.36 -8.76
CA ASP A 379 -4.30 13.58 -10.04
C ASP A 379 -3.75 15.01 -10.25
N TRP A 380 -3.71 15.84 -9.19
CA TRP A 380 -3.28 17.24 -9.26
C TRP A 380 -2.04 17.56 -8.40
N GLY A 381 -1.29 16.52 -8.05
CA GLY A 381 -0.11 16.60 -7.19
C GLY A 381 -0.45 17.20 -5.83
N SER A 382 0.54 17.81 -5.19
CA SER A 382 0.40 18.36 -3.84
C SER A 382 -0.69 19.43 -3.71
N SER A 383 -1.20 20.02 -4.80
CA SER A 383 -2.22 21.05 -4.74
C SER A 383 -3.63 20.51 -4.52
N TYR A 384 -3.91 19.26 -4.92
CA TYR A 384 -5.26 18.71 -5.09
C TYR A 384 -6.23 19.62 -5.88
N ASN A 385 -5.69 20.41 -6.82
CA ASN A 385 -6.36 21.47 -7.57
C ASN A 385 -7.05 22.56 -6.72
N PHE A 386 -6.56 22.81 -5.52
CA PHE A 386 -7.05 23.92 -4.71
C PHE A 386 -6.12 25.13 -4.87
N PRO A 387 -6.61 26.27 -5.37
CA PRO A 387 -5.79 27.48 -5.54
C PRO A 387 -5.58 28.23 -4.22
N ASN A 388 -5.27 27.51 -3.15
CA ASN A 388 -5.01 28.05 -1.81
C ASN A 388 -3.51 28.21 -1.51
N GLY A 389 -2.64 27.79 -2.43
CA GLY A 389 -1.21 28.00 -2.37
C GLY A 389 -0.47 27.16 -1.34
N ILE A 390 -1.08 26.12 -0.77
CA ILE A 390 -0.45 25.15 0.14
C ILE A 390 -0.56 23.72 -0.40
N ALA A 391 0.09 22.76 0.24
CA ALA A 391 -0.13 21.35 -0.06
C ALA A 391 -1.45 20.86 0.59
N ASN A 392 -2.27 20.12 -0.14
CA ASN A 392 -3.57 19.64 0.31
C ASN A 392 -3.62 18.12 0.23
N GLN A 393 -4.24 17.50 1.22
CA GLN A 393 -4.59 16.08 1.21
C GLN A 393 -6.11 15.98 1.28
N ASN A 394 -6.72 14.99 0.64
CA ASN A 394 -8.16 14.78 0.76
C ASN A 394 -8.53 14.24 2.16
N ILE A 395 -8.73 15.12 3.14
CA ILE A 395 -9.00 14.74 4.53
C ILE A 395 -10.30 13.95 4.71
N THR A 396 -11.25 14.08 3.77
CA THR A 396 -12.53 13.37 3.84
C THR A 396 -12.40 11.92 3.39
N LEU A 397 -11.57 11.63 2.37
CA LEU A 397 -11.36 10.27 1.84
C LEU A 397 -10.09 9.56 2.32
N SER A 398 -9.21 10.24 3.07
CA SER A 398 -7.97 9.66 3.59
C SER A 398 -8.24 8.72 4.77
N SER A 399 -9.07 7.70 4.59
CA SER A 399 -9.43 6.76 5.64
C SER A 399 -8.21 5.93 6.06
N PRO A 400 -7.95 5.74 7.37
CA PRO A 400 -6.89 4.84 7.83
C PRO A 400 -7.22 3.36 7.60
N TYR A 401 -8.44 3.06 7.15
CA TYR A 401 -8.97 1.71 6.87
C TYR A 401 -9.08 1.41 5.37
N ALA A 402 -8.59 2.31 4.51
CA ALA A 402 -8.45 2.10 3.08
C ALA A 402 -6.97 2.25 2.69
N VAL A 403 -6.59 1.63 1.59
CA VAL A 403 -5.27 1.78 0.98
C VAL A 403 -5.34 2.96 0.01
N MET A 404 -4.61 4.03 0.30
CA MET A 404 -4.50 5.18 -0.61
C MET A 404 -3.46 4.88 -1.68
N VAL A 405 -3.83 5.02 -2.94
CA VAL A 405 -2.97 4.68 -4.09
C VAL A 405 -2.50 5.95 -4.79
N GLY A 406 -1.18 6.17 -4.78
CA GLY A 406 -0.50 7.24 -5.52
C GLY A 406 -0.08 6.84 -6.92
N GLY A 407 0.60 7.75 -7.61
CA GLY A 407 0.93 7.61 -9.04
C GLY A 407 2.42 7.69 -9.34
N THR A 408 2.90 6.78 -10.19
CA THR A 408 4.25 6.77 -10.76
C THR A 408 4.24 6.93 -12.27
N SER A 409 5.42 7.15 -12.85
CA SER A 409 5.66 7.16 -14.29
C SER A 409 6.80 6.20 -14.62
N ILE A 410 6.49 5.19 -15.41
CA ILE A 410 7.47 4.20 -15.89
C ILE A 410 8.17 4.71 -17.15
N THR A 411 9.50 4.66 -17.13
CA THR A 411 10.36 4.86 -18.30
C THR A 411 11.04 3.54 -18.66
N THR A 412 10.69 3.01 -19.84
CA THR A 412 11.28 1.79 -20.38
C THR A 412 12.64 2.07 -21.04
N MET A 413 13.41 1.02 -21.29
CA MET A 413 14.68 1.10 -22.03
C MET A 413 14.52 1.67 -23.45
N ALA A 414 13.35 1.46 -24.08
CA ALA A 414 13.01 2.04 -25.38
C ALA A 414 12.65 3.53 -25.28
N ALA A 415 11.99 3.94 -24.20
CA ALA A 415 11.54 5.31 -23.98
C ALA A 415 12.66 6.24 -23.48
N ALA A 416 13.60 5.71 -22.69
CA ALA A 416 14.64 6.50 -22.01
C ALA A 416 15.49 7.41 -22.90
N PRO A 417 15.90 7.03 -24.13
CA PRO A 417 16.65 7.92 -25.02
C PRO A 417 15.85 9.14 -25.52
N HIS A 418 14.52 9.11 -25.37
CA HIS A 418 13.61 10.14 -25.85
C HIS A 418 13.17 11.11 -24.75
N ASP A 419 13.35 10.75 -23.47
CA ASP A 419 13.11 11.65 -22.34
C ASP A 419 14.40 12.39 -21.96
N ARG A 420 14.42 13.70 -22.24
CA ARG A 420 15.56 14.59 -21.94
C ARG A 420 15.93 14.68 -20.45
N THR A 421 15.00 14.38 -19.56
CA THR A 421 15.25 14.36 -18.10
C THR A 421 15.93 13.07 -17.66
N VAL A 422 15.79 11.99 -18.44
CA VAL A 422 16.34 10.65 -18.16
C VAL A 422 17.60 10.36 -18.98
N GLU A 423 17.86 11.05 -20.10
CA GLU A 423 18.97 10.79 -21.03
C GLU A 423 20.34 10.63 -20.33
N ALA A 424 20.65 11.50 -19.37
CA ALA A 424 21.91 11.42 -18.61
C ALA A 424 21.97 10.17 -17.71
N LEU A 425 20.85 9.84 -17.05
CA LEU A 425 20.72 8.65 -16.21
C LEU A 425 20.83 7.38 -17.05
N TYR A 426 20.17 7.34 -18.20
CA TYR A 426 20.27 6.26 -19.19
C TYR A 426 21.71 6.03 -19.66
N GLY A 427 22.43 7.10 -20.02
CA GLY A 427 23.82 7.01 -20.43
C GLY A 427 24.74 6.44 -19.33
N LEU A 428 24.52 6.84 -18.07
CA LEU A 428 25.26 6.31 -16.92
C LEU A 428 24.94 4.83 -16.67
N ALA A 429 23.67 4.45 -16.78
CA ALA A 429 23.21 3.08 -16.60
C ALA A 429 23.80 2.14 -17.68
N LEU A 430 23.80 2.55 -18.95
CA LEU A 430 24.47 1.83 -20.04
C LEU A 430 25.98 1.71 -19.86
N ALA A 431 26.61 2.71 -19.23
CA ALA A 431 28.04 2.72 -18.94
C ALA A 431 28.41 1.86 -17.71
N GLY A 432 27.45 1.24 -17.03
CA GLY A 432 27.70 0.42 -15.85
C GLY A 432 28.02 1.24 -14.60
N ASN A 433 27.53 2.47 -14.48
CA ASN A 433 27.78 3.30 -13.31
C ASN A 433 27.12 2.68 -12.07
N LEU A 434 27.93 2.29 -11.08
CA LEU A 434 27.46 1.57 -9.89
C LEU A 434 26.42 2.36 -9.09
N ALA A 435 26.64 3.66 -8.85
CA ALA A 435 25.71 4.48 -8.07
C ALA A 435 24.34 4.58 -8.75
N THR A 436 24.33 4.80 -10.07
CA THR A 436 23.10 4.84 -10.87
C THR A 436 22.39 3.50 -10.86
N LEU A 437 23.10 2.40 -11.14
CA LEU A 437 22.49 1.07 -11.18
C LEU A 437 21.94 0.66 -9.82
N TRP A 438 22.66 0.97 -8.74
CA TRP A 438 22.21 0.71 -7.39
C TRP A 438 20.86 1.36 -7.09
N GLN A 439 20.75 2.67 -7.36
CA GLN A 439 19.51 3.40 -7.13
C GLN A 439 18.36 2.95 -8.07
N LEU A 440 18.67 2.59 -9.32
CA LEU A 440 17.66 2.07 -10.26
C LEU A 440 17.15 0.68 -9.86
N MET A 441 18.00 -0.17 -9.28
CA MET A 441 17.61 -1.48 -8.76
C MET A 441 16.68 -1.36 -7.55
N GLU A 442 16.89 -0.36 -6.69
CA GLU A 442 15.95 -0.05 -5.61
C GLU A 442 14.54 0.23 -6.15
N GLY A 443 14.47 0.96 -7.26
CA GLY A 443 13.25 1.29 -8.03
C GLY A 443 12.79 0.23 -9.04
N GLY A 444 13.28 -1.01 -8.96
CA GLY A 444 12.73 -2.15 -9.71
C GLY A 444 13.47 -2.56 -10.99
N LEU A 445 14.64 -1.99 -11.29
CA LEU A 445 15.48 -2.48 -12.39
C LEU A 445 15.97 -3.92 -12.11
N MET A 446 15.58 -4.88 -12.96
CA MET A 446 15.97 -6.30 -12.80
C MET A 446 17.00 -6.80 -13.82
N THR A 447 17.31 -6.02 -14.86
CA THR A 447 18.24 -6.42 -15.93
C THR A 447 19.30 -5.35 -16.15
N LEU A 448 20.56 -5.76 -16.35
CA LEU A 448 21.63 -4.81 -16.65
C LEU A 448 21.31 -4.08 -17.97
N PRO A 449 21.22 -2.74 -17.98
CA PRO A 449 20.76 -1.98 -19.16
C PRO A 449 21.57 -2.25 -20.44
N SER A 450 22.87 -2.49 -20.33
CA SER A 450 23.73 -2.83 -21.49
C SER A 450 23.46 -4.22 -22.09
N GLY A 451 22.77 -5.09 -21.35
CA GLY A 451 22.41 -6.45 -21.75
C GLY A 451 21.01 -6.59 -22.35
N VAL A 452 20.17 -5.54 -22.27
CA VAL A 452 18.78 -5.57 -22.77
C VAL A 452 18.77 -5.59 -24.30
N PRO A 453 18.22 -6.63 -24.95
CA PRO A 453 18.07 -6.66 -26.40
C PRO A 453 17.07 -5.60 -26.87
N ALA A 454 17.29 -5.07 -28.08
CA ALA A 454 16.39 -4.06 -28.66
C ALA A 454 14.94 -4.56 -28.85
N SER A 455 14.72 -5.89 -28.95
CA SER A 455 13.39 -6.49 -29.01
C SER A 455 12.61 -6.37 -27.71
N ASP A 456 13.32 -6.28 -26.58
CA ASP A 456 12.74 -6.38 -25.24
C ASP A 456 12.72 -5.00 -24.56
N ALA A 457 13.28 -3.97 -25.21
CA ALA A 457 13.48 -2.65 -24.64
C ALA A 457 12.17 -1.94 -24.25
N ALA A 458 11.04 -2.27 -24.88
CA ALA A 458 9.73 -1.74 -24.51
C ALA A 458 9.14 -2.41 -23.26
N GLU A 459 9.59 -3.62 -22.92
CA GLU A 459 9.12 -4.41 -21.78
C GLU A 459 10.09 -4.32 -20.58
N ALA A 460 11.32 -3.86 -20.81
CA ALA A 460 12.32 -3.65 -19.77
C ALA A 460 12.23 -2.24 -19.18
N MET A 461 11.86 -2.14 -17.91
CA MET A 461 11.90 -0.89 -17.16
C MET A 461 13.34 -0.42 -16.92
N LEU A 462 13.60 0.86 -17.14
CA LEU A 462 14.84 1.51 -16.69
C LEU A 462 14.63 2.22 -15.35
N LEU A 463 13.56 3.02 -15.26
CA LEU A 463 13.27 3.93 -14.17
C LEU A 463 11.76 3.95 -13.92
N GLU A 464 11.36 3.93 -12.66
CA GLU A 464 10.04 4.36 -12.20
C GLU A 464 10.23 5.61 -11.32
N ALA A 465 9.51 6.69 -11.61
CA ALA A 465 9.62 7.99 -10.93
C ALA A 465 8.23 8.46 -10.48
N VAL A 466 8.16 9.48 -9.61
CA VAL A 466 6.89 10.14 -9.24
C VAL A 466 6.21 10.71 -10.48
N TRP A 467 4.92 10.43 -10.66
CA TRP A 467 4.12 10.99 -11.75
C TRP A 467 3.88 12.49 -11.54
N ASN A 468 4.43 13.31 -12.44
CA ASN A 468 4.27 14.76 -12.48
C ASN A 468 4.71 15.28 -13.86
N THR A 469 3.72 15.48 -14.75
CA THR A 469 3.89 15.83 -16.17
C THR A 469 3.95 17.32 -16.44
N TYR A 470 3.67 18.15 -15.43
CA TYR A 470 3.70 19.60 -15.56
C TYR A 470 5.09 20.09 -16.00
N ALA A 471 5.10 21.03 -16.94
CA ALA A 471 6.32 21.66 -17.44
C ALA A 471 6.14 23.18 -17.59
N ILE A 472 7.23 23.93 -17.37
CA ILE A 472 7.27 25.37 -17.66
C ILE A 472 7.73 25.60 -19.10
N SER A 473 6.92 26.34 -19.85
CA SER A 473 7.15 26.76 -21.24
C SER A 473 7.06 28.30 -21.34
N GLY A 474 8.18 28.98 -21.12
CA GLY A 474 8.27 30.43 -21.00
C GLY A 474 7.52 30.99 -19.78
N HIS A 475 6.28 31.43 -20.00
CA HIS A 475 5.40 31.94 -18.94
C HIS A 475 4.16 31.06 -18.76
N LYS A 476 4.16 29.87 -19.36
CA LYS A 476 3.06 28.92 -19.27
C LYS A 476 3.44 27.72 -18.44
N ILE A 477 2.46 27.13 -17.77
CA ILE A 477 2.52 25.75 -17.30
C ILE A 477 1.71 24.89 -18.29
N GLU A 478 2.29 23.80 -18.76
CA GLU A 478 1.68 22.89 -19.73
C GLU A 478 1.84 21.43 -19.23
N PRO A 479 0.74 20.65 -19.12
CA PRO A 479 -0.66 21.08 -19.27
C PRO A 479 -1.07 22.12 -18.20
N GLY A 480 -2.25 22.74 -18.35
CA GLY A 480 -2.77 23.65 -17.33
C GLY A 480 -2.98 22.93 -15.99
N ILE A 481 -2.87 23.65 -14.87
CA ILE A 481 -2.90 23.07 -13.50
C ILE A 481 -4.26 22.44 -13.13
N ASP A 482 -5.31 22.76 -13.89
CA ASP A 482 -6.64 22.16 -13.74
C ASP A 482 -6.74 20.78 -14.41
N ASP A 483 -5.86 20.50 -15.38
CA ASP A 483 -5.80 19.20 -16.04
C ASP A 483 -5.16 18.15 -15.13
N VAL A 484 -5.47 16.88 -15.38
CA VAL A 484 -4.80 15.75 -14.74
C VAL A 484 -3.31 15.76 -15.14
N GLY A 485 -2.41 15.63 -14.15
CA GLY A 485 -0.99 15.66 -14.46
C GLY A 485 -0.01 15.32 -13.35
N ALA A 486 -0.43 15.04 -12.11
CA ALA A 486 0.51 14.61 -11.07
C ALA A 486 -0.14 13.77 -9.98
N GLY A 487 0.56 12.74 -9.52
CA GLY A 487 0.10 11.93 -8.39
C GLY A 487 0.27 12.72 -7.08
N ASP A 488 -0.75 12.75 -6.24
CA ASP A 488 -0.66 13.38 -4.93
C ASP A 488 -0.12 12.46 -3.83
N GLY A 489 0.38 13.10 -2.79
CA GLY A 489 0.76 12.54 -1.52
C GLY A 489 1.02 13.68 -0.54
N GLY A 490 0.71 13.45 0.73
CA GLY A 490 0.70 14.47 1.76
C GLY A 490 0.24 13.95 3.11
N VAL A 491 -0.14 14.89 3.98
CA VAL A 491 -0.45 14.58 5.38
C VAL A 491 -1.83 15.10 5.71
N ASP A 492 -2.72 14.19 6.10
CA ASP A 492 -3.98 14.56 6.73
C ASP A 492 -3.72 14.84 8.21
N VAL A 493 -3.61 16.14 8.54
CA VAL A 493 -3.36 16.66 9.89
C VAL A 493 -4.59 16.62 10.80
N THR A 494 -5.75 16.19 10.31
CA THR A 494 -7.01 16.16 11.08
C THR A 494 -7.18 14.89 11.91
N GLN A 495 -6.36 13.88 11.63
CA GLN A 495 -6.33 12.60 12.32
C GLN A 495 -4.92 12.23 12.72
N ALA A 496 -4.80 11.44 13.79
CA ALA A 496 -3.51 10.93 14.24
C ALA A 496 -2.90 10.00 13.19
N THR A 497 -1.56 9.93 13.16
CA THR A 497 -0.84 8.90 12.43
C THR A 497 -1.33 7.51 12.89
N PRO A 498 -1.85 6.66 11.99
CA PRO A 498 -2.33 5.33 12.34
C PRO A 498 -1.23 4.47 12.97
N TRP A 499 -1.64 3.52 13.82
CA TRP A 499 -0.70 2.74 14.60
C TRP A 499 0.33 2.00 13.73
N TYR A 500 -0.08 1.48 12.57
CA TYR A 500 0.81 0.76 11.64
C TYR A 500 1.88 1.68 11.04
N GLN A 501 1.58 2.95 10.78
CA GLN A 501 2.58 3.95 10.35
C GLN A 501 3.52 4.31 11.51
N THR A 502 2.99 4.47 12.72
CA THR A 502 3.85 4.76 13.90
C THR A 502 4.76 3.58 14.27
N ALA A 503 4.26 2.35 14.18
CA ALA A 503 5.04 1.12 14.41
C ALA A 503 6.08 0.89 13.32
N PHE A 504 5.85 1.42 12.11
CA PHE A 504 6.86 1.47 11.05
C PHE A 504 7.94 2.54 11.31
N GLY A 505 7.76 3.40 12.31
CA GLY A 505 8.69 4.49 12.65
C GLY A 505 8.36 5.82 11.94
N LEU A 506 7.17 5.98 11.37
CA LEU A 506 6.79 7.20 10.66
C LEU A 506 6.20 8.25 11.60
N THR A 507 6.52 9.52 11.31
CA THR A 507 5.81 10.69 11.83
C THR A 507 5.55 11.65 10.67
N PRO A 508 4.62 11.30 9.76
CA PRO A 508 4.32 12.12 8.59
C PRO A 508 4.04 13.56 9.00
N THR A 509 4.74 14.52 8.41
CA THR A 509 4.66 15.93 8.77
C THR A 509 4.45 16.79 7.53
N SER A 510 3.41 17.62 7.57
CA SER A 510 3.05 18.51 6.47
C SER A 510 4.11 19.58 6.25
N VAL A 511 4.36 19.90 4.98
CA VAL A 511 5.26 20.99 4.54
C VAL A 511 4.64 22.38 4.68
N ASN A 512 3.36 22.46 5.04
CA ASN A 512 2.61 23.72 5.06
C ASN A 512 3.04 24.68 6.18
N PRO A 513 2.90 26.00 5.96
CA PRO A 513 3.26 27.01 6.95
C PRO A 513 2.16 27.20 8.02
N GLY A 514 2.55 27.83 9.13
CA GLY A 514 1.60 28.39 10.10
C GLY A 514 0.62 27.35 10.71
N PRO A 515 -0.67 27.70 10.88
CA PRO A 515 -1.67 26.80 11.46
C PRO A 515 -2.12 25.66 10.53
N TRP A 516 -1.63 25.61 9.29
CA TRP A 516 -2.01 24.63 8.26
C TRP A 516 -1.06 23.42 8.20
N GLY A 517 0.07 23.49 8.92
CA GLY A 517 1.00 22.37 9.09
C GLY A 517 0.60 21.45 10.25
N GLY A 518 1.43 20.45 10.52
CA GLY A 518 1.22 19.47 11.59
C GLY A 518 1.61 18.05 11.17
N SER A 519 1.40 17.10 12.07
CA SER A 519 1.62 15.67 11.80
C SER A 519 0.30 14.91 11.85
N GLY A 520 0.19 13.82 11.09
CA GLY A 520 -1.04 13.06 10.98
C GLY A 520 -0.89 11.81 10.10
N ARG A 521 -1.99 11.36 9.48
CA ARG A 521 -1.96 10.21 8.55
C ARG A 521 -1.19 10.62 7.28
N GLY A 522 -0.14 9.86 6.95
CA GLY A 522 0.57 10.02 5.67
C GLY A 522 -0.19 9.33 4.53
N ALA A 523 -0.17 9.91 3.34
CA ALA A 523 -0.67 9.32 2.10
C ALA A 523 0.31 9.64 0.95
N PRO A 524 0.37 8.82 -0.11
CA PRO A 524 -0.34 7.55 -0.26
C PRO A 524 0.24 6.44 0.64
N ASP A 525 -0.40 5.28 0.65
CA ASP A 525 0.15 4.06 1.28
C ASP A 525 1.06 3.31 0.30
N VAL A 526 0.67 3.25 -0.97
CA VAL A 526 1.38 2.57 -2.07
C VAL A 526 1.20 3.34 -3.38
N ALA A 527 1.91 2.98 -4.45
CA ALA A 527 1.73 3.58 -5.77
C ALA A 527 1.77 2.56 -6.91
N ALA A 528 1.29 2.96 -8.09
CA ALA A 528 1.51 2.26 -9.36
C ALA A 528 1.47 3.30 -10.50
N ASP A 529 1.75 2.86 -11.73
CA ASP A 529 1.84 3.72 -12.90
C ASP A 529 0.53 4.49 -13.07
N ALA A 530 0.68 5.76 -13.39
CA ALA A 530 -0.40 6.73 -13.44
C ALA A 530 -0.23 7.69 -14.61
N GLY A 531 0.64 7.41 -15.58
CA GLY A 531 0.88 8.28 -16.72
C GLY A 531 2.33 8.75 -16.87
N GLY A 532 2.49 9.90 -17.51
CA GLY A 532 3.81 10.47 -17.81
C GLY A 532 4.42 9.80 -19.02
N ASN A 533 5.42 8.94 -18.80
CA ASN A 533 6.12 8.26 -19.88
C ASN A 533 5.46 6.93 -20.30
N MET A 534 4.66 6.32 -19.43
CA MET A 534 3.86 5.12 -19.68
C MET A 534 2.38 5.42 -19.44
N TRP A 535 1.53 4.95 -20.35
CA TRP A 535 0.08 5.15 -20.30
C TRP A 535 -0.64 3.79 -20.42
N TYR A 536 -1.85 3.74 -19.90
CA TYR A 536 -2.70 2.57 -20.04
C TYR A 536 -3.40 2.58 -21.38
N THR A 537 -3.29 1.48 -22.13
CA THR A 537 -4.09 1.26 -23.34
C THR A 537 -5.50 0.84 -22.94
N THR A 538 -6.45 1.74 -23.15
CA THR A 538 -7.86 1.60 -22.75
C THR A 538 -8.78 1.65 -23.95
N PRO A 539 -10.07 1.36 -23.81
CA PRO A 539 -11.06 1.74 -24.79
C PRO A 539 -11.30 3.26 -24.80
N GLN A 540 -11.81 3.79 -25.92
CA GLN A 540 -12.44 5.11 -25.94
C GLN A 540 -13.65 5.15 -24.98
N THR A 541 -14.08 6.33 -24.54
CA THR A 541 -15.21 6.54 -23.61
C THR A 541 -16.53 5.85 -24.01
N ASN A 542 -16.72 5.51 -25.29
CA ASN A 542 -17.88 4.76 -25.78
C ASN A 542 -17.63 3.25 -25.94
N MET A 543 -16.46 2.75 -25.53
CA MET A 543 -15.95 1.39 -25.63
C MET A 543 -15.74 0.85 -27.07
N LEU A 544 -15.83 1.67 -28.11
CA LEU A 544 -15.83 1.20 -29.51
C LEU A 544 -14.48 1.25 -30.25
N GLY A 545 -13.43 1.73 -29.60
CA GLY A 545 -12.07 1.83 -30.16
C GLY A 545 -11.03 1.84 -29.04
N LEU A 546 -9.75 1.87 -29.39
CA LEU A 546 -8.67 2.06 -28.41
C LEU A 546 -8.38 3.55 -28.19
N ALA A 547 -7.97 3.87 -26.98
CA ALA A 547 -7.47 5.13 -26.49
C ALA A 547 -6.30 4.87 -25.54
N VAL A 548 -5.80 5.93 -24.92
CA VAL A 548 -4.91 5.85 -23.77
C VAL A 548 -5.51 6.65 -22.63
N ALA A 549 -5.18 6.26 -21.40
CA ALA A 549 -5.58 6.97 -20.20
C ALA A 549 -4.48 6.84 -19.13
N ASP A 550 -4.56 7.72 -18.14
CA ASP A 550 -3.60 7.93 -17.07
C ASP A 550 -4.37 8.24 -15.76
N GLY A 551 -3.68 8.70 -14.72
CA GLY A 551 -4.28 8.96 -13.42
C GLY A 551 -3.93 7.94 -12.34
N THR A 552 -3.98 8.38 -11.08
CA THR A 552 -4.12 7.48 -9.93
C THR A 552 -5.41 6.65 -10.02
N SER A 553 -6.38 7.12 -10.80
CA SER A 553 -7.49 6.37 -11.37
C SER A 553 -7.10 5.07 -12.08
N ALA A 554 -5.96 5.01 -12.79
CA ALA A 554 -5.47 3.79 -13.41
C ALA A 554 -4.66 2.91 -12.44
N ALA A 555 -3.90 3.54 -11.55
CA ALA A 555 -3.09 2.88 -10.53
C ALA A 555 -3.93 2.08 -9.52
N THR A 556 -5.10 2.60 -9.13
CA THR A 556 -6.00 2.03 -8.11
C THR A 556 -6.62 0.68 -8.51
N PRO A 557 -7.26 0.52 -9.69
CA PRO A 557 -7.74 -0.76 -10.17
C PRO A 557 -6.60 -1.75 -10.47
N MET A 558 -5.37 -1.27 -10.70
CA MET A 558 -4.19 -2.13 -10.82
C MET A 558 -3.87 -2.81 -9.48
N TRP A 559 -3.81 -2.04 -8.39
CA TRP A 559 -3.66 -2.58 -7.03
C TRP A 559 -4.81 -3.47 -6.59
N THR A 560 -6.04 -3.09 -6.94
CA THR A 560 -7.23 -3.92 -6.69
C THR A 560 -7.16 -5.27 -7.42
N SER A 561 -6.64 -5.28 -8.65
CA SER A 561 -6.42 -6.50 -9.43
C SER A 561 -5.39 -7.42 -8.77
N LEU A 562 -4.31 -6.87 -8.22
CA LEU A 562 -3.33 -7.63 -7.44
C LEU A 562 -3.96 -8.22 -6.18
N ALA A 563 -4.70 -7.42 -5.42
CA ALA A 563 -5.34 -7.88 -4.19
C ALA A 563 -6.33 -9.03 -4.44
N ALA A 564 -7.10 -8.98 -5.54
CA ALA A 564 -7.98 -10.07 -5.91
C ALA A 564 -7.22 -11.37 -6.26
N GLN A 565 -6.03 -11.28 -6.87
CA GLN A 565 -5.16 -12.44 -7.06
C GLN A 565 -4.64 -12.97 -5.70
N ILE A 566 -4.25 -12.09 -4.79
CA ILE A 566 -3.76 -12.48 -3.46
C ILE A 566 -4.87 -13.09 -2.61
N ASP A 567 -6.09 -12.55 -2.60
CA ASP A 567 -7.25 -13.15 -1.94
C ASP A 567 -7.51 -14.58 -2.47
N THR A 568 -7.29 -14.80 -3.77
CA THR A 568 -7.43 -16.12 -4.40
C THR A 568 -6.37 -17.09 -3.89
N ILE A 569 -5.12 -16.62 -3.74
CA ILE A 569 -4.01 -17.40 -3.16
C ILE A 569 -4.26 -17.66 -1.66
N PHE A 570 -4.77 -16.67 -0.92
CA PHE A 570 -5.13 -16.81 0.48
C PHE A 570 -6.19 -17.89 0.66
N ALA A 571 -7.28 -17.84 -0.12
CA ALA A 571 -8.32 -18.85 -0.11
C ALA A 571 -7.78 -20.25 -0.45
N ASP A 572 -6.87 -20.35 -1.42
CA ASP A 572 -6.21 -21.61 -1.79
C ASP A 572 -5.37 -22.21 -0.65
N GLN A 573 -4.82 -21.35 0.21
CA GLN A 573 -4.06 -21.74 1.39
C GLN A 573 -4.91 -21.82 2.67
N GLY A 574 -6.23 -21.65 2.58
CA GLY A 574 -7.15 -21.72 3.73
C GLY A 574 -7.21 -20.47 4.60
N LEU A 575 -6.72 -19.33 4.11
CA LEU A 575 -6.82 -18.03 4.77
C LEU A 575 -8.09 -17.26 4.35
N PRO A 576 -8.63 -16.37 5.20
CA PRO A 576 -9.70 -15.45 4.83
C PRO A 576 -9.19 -14.37 3.85
N ASN A 577 -10.09 -13.59 3.26
CA ASN A 577 -9.72 -12.42 2.45
C ASN A 577 -8.84 -11.44 3.25
N LEU A 578 -8.03 -10.67 2.54
CA LEU A 578 -7.15 -9.64 3.09
C LEU A 578 -7.92 -8.61 3.94
N GLY A 579 -9.06 -8.14 3.43
CA GLY A 579 -9.87 -7.12 4.09
C GLY A 579 -9.12 -5.83 4.39
N TYR A 580 -9.34 -5.25 5.57
CA TYR A 580 -8.51 -4.14 6.05
C TYR A 580 -7.09 -4.65 6.32
N MET A 581 -6.16 -4.33 5.41
CA MET A 581 -4.83 -4.95 5.32
C MET A 581 -3.64 -3.98 5.42
N ASN A 582 -3.85 -2.69 5.72
CA ASN A 582 -2.75 -1.72 5.75
C ASN A 582 -1.62 -2.21 6.66
N ASP A 583 -1.94 -2.74 7.85
CA ASP A 583 -0.94 -3.32 8.76
C ASP A 583 -0.08 -4.42 8.13
N LEU A 584 -0.66 -5.32 7.34
CA LEU A 584 0.11 -6.33 6.60
C LEU A 584 1.09 -5.73 5.60
N LEU A 585 0.70 -4.65 4.89
CA LEU A 585 1.57 -3.97 3.94
C LEU A 585 2.79 -3.33 4.62
N TYR A 586 2.58 -2.66 5.77
CA TYR A 586 3.70 -2.05 6.52
C TYR A 586 4.58 -3.11 7.19
N ILE A 587 4.03 -4.26 7.62
CA ILE A 587 4.85 -5.40 8.07
C ILE A 587 5.68 -5.94 6.90
N ALA A 588 5.07 -6.17 5.74
CA ALA A 588 5.76 -6.65 4.54
C ALA A 588 6.90 -5.70 4.13
N ALA A 589 6.69 -4.38 4.18
CA ALA A 589 7.75 -3.41 3.88
C ALA A 589 8.90 -3.44 4.89
N ALA A 590 8.64 -3.77 6.16
CA ALA A 590 9.67 -3.87 7.19
C ALA A 590 10.50 -5.17 7.06
N ILE A 591 9.86 -6.30 6.77
CA ILE A 591 10.51 -7.63 6.78
C ILE A 591 10.95 -8.11 5.39
N ALA A 592 10.25 -7.66 4.36
CA ALA A 592 10.42 -8.06 2.98
C ALA A 592 10.38 -6.84 2.03
N PRO A 593 11.30 -5.86 2.18
CA PRO A 593 11.26 -4.62 1.40
C PRO A 593 11.30 -4.82 -0.12
N ALA A 594 11.77 -5.99 -0.61
CA ALA A 594 11.68 -6.34 -2.02
C ALA A 594 10.25 -6.54 -2.56
N SER A 595 9.25 -6.60 -1.67
CA SER A 595 7.82 -6.61 -2.03
C SER A 595 7.39 -5.30 -2.72
N PHE A 596 8.19 -4.24 -2.57
CA PHE A 596 7.93 -2.93 -3.17
C PHE A 596 9.15 -2.44 -3.94
N ASN A 597 8.98 -1.89 -5.13
CA ASN A 597 10.00 -1.09 -5.81
C ASN A 597 9.96 0.33 -5.21
N ASP A 598 11.09 0.80 -4.72
CA ASP A 598 11.21 2.07 -3.98
C ASP A 598 11.55 3.20 -4.95
N VAL A 599 10.56 4.07 -5.12
CA VAL A 599 10.64 5.18 -6.05
C VAL A 599 11.41 6.29 -5.36
N THR A 600 12.64 6.53 -5.83
CA THR A 600 13.55 7.52 -5.23
C THR A 600 13.78 8.74 -6.12
N TYR A 601 13.02 8.86 -7.21
CA TYR A 601 13.15 9.93 -8.21
C TYR A 601 11.83 10.66 -8.41
N GLY A 602 11.89 11.99 -8.45
CA GLY A 602 10.75 12.85 -8.78
C GLY A 602 10.12 13.52 -7.56
N ASN A 603 9.05 14.28 -7.83
CA ASN A 603 8.34 15.07 -6.83
C ASN A 603 6.89 15.34 -7.29
N ASN A 604 6.01 15.65 -6.35
CA ASN A 604 4.61 16.03 -6.63
C ASN A 604 4.33 17.54 -6.45
N VAL A 605 5.35 18.40 -6.53
CA VAL A 605 5.24 19.82 -6.14
C VAL A 605 4.45 20.61 -7.18
N THR A 606 3.17 20.89 -6.88
CA THR A 606 2.24 21.59 -7.79
C THR A 606 1.42 22.68 -7.11
N SER A 607 1.64 22.95 -5.82
CA SER A 607 0.86 23.97 -5.09
C SER A 607 0.90 25.35 -5.76
N PHE A 608 -0.28 25.98 -5.82
CA PHE A 608 -0.48 27.24 -6.53
C PHE A 608 -1.61 28.07 -5.91
N ARG A 609 -1.64 29.36 -6.22
CA ARG A 609 -2.77 30.25 -5.96
C ARG A 609 -3.15 31.03 -7.21
N LEU A 610 -4.38 31.56 -7.23
CA LEU A 610 -4.81 32.48 -8.28
C LEU A 610 -4.01 33.78 -8.28
N HIS A 611 -3.99 34.40 -9.46
CA HIS A 611 -3.27 35.61 -9.83
C HIS A 611 -1.75 35.41 -9.80
N GLY A 612 -1.07 35.73 -10.90
CA GLY A 612 0.37 35.63 -10.96
C GLY A 612 0.95 35.73 -12.36
N PRO A 613 2.26 35.45 -12.51
CA PRO A 613 2.98 35.60 -13.76
C PRO A 613 2.87 34.38 -14.69
N ILE A 614 2.38 33.24 -14.20
CA ILE A 614 2.26 32.00 -14.98
C ILE A 614 0.85 31.90 -15.55
N ASP A 615 0.75 31.62 -16.84
CA ASP A 615 -0.48 31.32 -17.56
C ASP A 615 -0.76 29.81 -17.51
N SER A 616 -1.91 29.44 -16.97
CA SER A 616 -2.45 28.08 -16.92
C SER A 616 -3.73 28.07 -17.73
N ASP A 617 -3.61 27.81 -19.04
CA ASP A 617 -4.72 27.79 -20.00
C ASP A 617 -5.67 29.00 -19.94
N GLY A 618 -5.08 30.20 -19.76
CA GLY A 618 -5.79 31.47 -19.69
C GLY A 618 -6.06 31.96 -18.28
N GLU A 619 -5.84 31.14 -17.24
CA GLU A 619 -5.90 31.56 -15.84
C GLU A 619 -4.51 31.94 -15.35
N ALA A 620 -4.40 33.14 -14.76
CA ALA A 620 -3.13 33.62 -14.24
C ALA A 620 -2.91 33.04 -12.84
N ILE A 621 -1.81 32.32 -12.62
CA ILE A 621 -1.49 31.65 -11.35
C ILE A 621 -0.11 32.04 -10.81
N THR A 622 0.09 31.82 -9.51
CA THR A 622 1.39 31.83 -8.84
C THR A 622 1.68 30.47 -8.22
N LEU A 623 2.76 29.81 -8.65
CA LEU A 623 3.27 28.60 -8.01
C LEU A 623 3.92 28.94 -6.66
N THR A 624 3.68 28.13 -5.63
CA THR A 624 4.10 28.42 -4.25
C THR A 624 5.16 27.45 -3.71
N GLY A 625 5.27 26.25 -4.28
CA GLY A 625 6.40 25.33 -4.07
C GLY A 625 6.28 24.40 -2.86
N PHE A 626 5.13 24.36 -2.18
CA PHE A 626 4.80 23.33 -1.21
C PHE A 626 4.45 22.01 -1.90
N GLY A 627 5.11 20.93 -1.49
CA GLY A 627 4.91 19.57 -1.95
C GLY A 627 6.06 18.69 -1.44
N TYR A 628 6.15 17.47 -1.96
CA TYR A 628 7.03 16.43 -1.44
C TYR A 628 7.89 15.82 -2.54
N TYR A 629 8.98 15.18 -2.13
CA TYR A 629 9.96 14.54 -2.99
C TYR A 629 10.05 13.07 -2.63
N ALA A 630 10.22 12.22 -3.64
CA ALA A 630 10.54 10.81 -3.46
C ALA A 630 11.90 10.64 -2.78
N GLY A 631 12.07 9.55 -2.03
CA GLY A 631 13.30 9.24 -1.33
C GLY A 631 13.29 7.83 -0.73
N PRO A 632 14.41 7.34 -0.17
CA PRO A 632 14.49 5.95 0.28
C PRO A 632 13.43 5.59 1.32
N GLY A 633 12.75 4.47 1.11
CA GLY A 633 11.72 3.94 2.01
C GLY A 633 10.35 4.58 1.78
N TYR A 634 9.61 4.81 2.87
CA TYR A 634 8.30 5.47 2.77
C TYR A 634 8.48 6.97 2.50
N ASP A 635 7.79 7.48 1.48
CA ASP A 635 7.71 8.92 1.22
C ASP A 635 6.26 9.40 0.96
N LEU A 636 6.07 10.71 1.01
CA LEU A 636 4.77 11.38 0.83
C LEU A 636 4.46 11.66 -0.65
N THR A 637 4.99 10.86 -1.57
CA THR A 637 4.66 10.90 -3.00
C THR A 637 4.21 9.52 -3.50
N THR A 638 4.90 8.46 -3.10
CA THR A 638 4.70 7.09 -3.58
C THR A 638 4.49 6.07 -2.46
N GLY A 639 4.46 6.52 -1.19
CA GLY A 639 4.18 5.66 -0.05
C GLY A 639 5.27 4.61 0.11
N LEU A 640 4.89 3.34 0.26
CA LEU A 640 5.83 2.21 0.32
C LEU A 640 6.49 1.88 -1.04
N GLY A 641 6.01 2.48 -2.15
CA GLY A 641 6.47 2.20 -3.51
C GLY A 641 5.46 1.39 -4.34
N THR A 642 5.94 0.84 -5.46
CA THR A 642 5.11 0.04 -6.40
C THR A 642 5.28 -1.45 -6.18
N PRO A 643 4.30 -2.32 -6.51
CA PRO A 643 4.36 -3.72 -6.09
C PRO A 643 5.33 -4.55 -6.92
N ASN A 644 6.09 -5.43 -6.26
CA ASN A 644 6.44 -6.72 -6.83
C ASN A 644 5.40 -7.75 -6.35
N GLY A 645 4.40 -8.02 -7.17
CA GLY A 645 3.20 -8.77 -6.79
C GLY A 645 3.48 -10.17 -6.26
N THR A 646 4.44 -10.89 -6.84
CA THR A 646 4.81 -12.23 -6.38
C THR A 646 5.52 -12.20 -5.04
N LEU A 647 6.50 -11.30 -4.86
CA LEU A 647 7.20 -11.18 -3.58
C LEU A 647 6.27 -10.67 -2.48
N LEU A 648 5.38 -9.73 -2.80
CA LEU A 648 4.35 -9.25 -1.88
C LEU A 648 3.40 -10.39 -1.48
N ALA A 649 2.90 -11.18 -2.43
CA ALA A 649 2.00 -12.30 -2.13
C ALA A 649 2.66 -13.35 -1.21
N ARG A 650 3.96 -13.64 -1.42
CA ARG A 650 4.75 -14.50 -0.52
C ARG A 650 4.87 -13.92 0.88
N ALA A 651 5.22 -12.63 0.99
CA ALA A 651 5.35 -11.95 2.27
C ALA A 651 4.01 -11.94 3.03
N LEU A 652 2.91 -11.54 2.38
CA LEU A 652 1.58 -11.48 3.00
C LEU A 652 1.10 -12.86 3.43
N SER A 653 1.32 -13.90 2.61
CA SER A 653 1.02 -15.29 2.98
C SER A 653 1.78 -15.73 4.23
N GLY A 654 3.10 -15.48 4.29
CA GLY A 654 3.92 -15.78 5.46
C GLY A 654 3.46 -15.06 6.73
N ILE A 655 3.19 -13.76 6.63
CA ILE A 655 2.69 -12.94 7.75
C ILE A 655 1.33 -13.45 8.25
N ALA A 656 0.41 -13.74 7.33
CA ALA A 656 -0.94 -14.19 7.66
C ALA A 656 -0.92 -15.55 8.38
N HIS A 657 -0.15 -16.52 7.89
CA HIS A 657 -0.01 -17.83 8.55
C HIS A 657 0.68 -17.72 9.90
N SER A 658 1.75 -16.91 10.01
CA SER A 658 2.41 -16.63 11.28
C SER A 658 1.42 -16.09 12.32
N GLN A 659 0.65 -15.05 11.99
CA GLN A 659 -0.31 -14.48 12.93
C GLN A 659 -1.50 -15.40 13.25
N MET A 660 -1.98 -16.21 12.31
CA MET A 660 -3.16 -17.08 12.49
C MET A 660 -2.85 -18.38 13.23
N HIS A 661 -1.64 -18.92 13.08
CA HIS A 661 -1.32 -20.28 13.51
C HIS A 661 -0.14 -20.36 14.48
N PHE A 662 0.65 -19.29 14.62
CA PHE A 662 1.87 -19.26 15.43
C PHE A 662 1.89 -18.11 16.44
N ASP A 663 0.73 -17.65 16.90
CA ASP A 663 0.57 -16.58 17.91
C ASP A 663 1.20 -16.90 19.28
N THR A 664 1.53 -18.18 19.52
CA THR A 664 2.22 -18.66 20.72
C THR A 664 3.73 -18.83 20.53
N SER A 665 4.24 -18.69 19.29
CA SER A 665 5.68 -18.67 19.03
C SER A 665 6.28 -17.41 19.65
N PRO A 666 7.39 -17.51 20.41
CA PRO A 666 8.02 -16.34 20.99
C PRO A 666 8.64 -15.47 19.90
N ASP A 667 8.41 -14.16 20.00
CA ASP A 667 9.14 -13.16 19.22
C ASP A 667 10.66 -13.29 19.47
N MET A 668 11.48 -12.78 18.55
CA MET A 668 12.92 -12.78 18.73
C MET A 668 13.33 -11.90 19.92
N LEU A 669 12.79 -10.68 19.98
CA LEU A 669 12.80 -9.79 21.14
C LEU A 669 11.38 -9.37 21.49
N ASP A 670 11.05 -9.41 22.77
CA ASP A 670 9.83 -8.81 23.32
C ASP A 670 10.07 -7.34 23.64
N ALA A 671 9.10 -6.49 23.29
CA ALA A 671 9.08 -5.10 23.72
C ALA A 671 8.62 -5.03 25.20
N GLY A 672 9.54 -4.73 26.12
CA GLY A 672 9.30 -4.68 27.56
C GLY A 672 9.63 -3.31 28.16
N GLY A 673 8.62 -2.56 28.62
CA GLY A 673 8.83 -1.23 29.21
C GLY A 673 9.36 -0.21 28.19
N SER A 674 10.58 0.32 28.39
CA SER A 674 11.27 1.22 27.43
C SER A 674 12.41 0.53 26.66
N GLY A 675 12.47 -0.80 26.69
CA GLY A 675 13.59 -1.58 26.16
C GLY A 675 13.14 -2.90 25.52
N TRP A 676 14.12 -3.74 25.20
CA TRP A 676 13.94 -5.02 24.53
C TRP A 676 14.45 -6.15 25.39
N GLN A 677 13.76 -7.29 25.39
CA GLN A 677 14.18 -8.51 26.10
C GLN A 677 14.21 -9.68 25.12
N SER A 678 15.11 -10.63 25.31
CA SER A 678 15.10 -11.86 24.51
C SER A 678 13.81 -12.64 24.74
N GLY A 679 13.04 -12.91 23.68
CA GLY A 679 11.76 -13.62 23.83
C GLY A 679 11.92 -15.10 24.20
N ALA A 680 13.08 -15.70 23.87
CA ALA A 680 13.39 -17.09 24.16
C ALA A 680 14.86 -17.28 24.58
N ASP A 681 15.20 -18.49 25.03
CA ASP A 681 16.60 -18.94 25.09
C ASP A 681 17.07 -19.19 23.65
N GLN A 682 17.99 -18.36 23.14
CA GLN A 682 18.34 -18.37 21.72
C GLN A 682 19.75 -17.88 21.44
N SER A 683 20.30 -18.23 20.27
CA SER A 683 21.52 -17.63 19.73
C SER A 683 21.15 -16.42 18.87
N LEU A 684 21.60 -15.23 19.28
CA LEU A 684 21.39 -13.99 18.54
C LEU A 684 22.66 -13.58 17.80
N MET A 685 22.50 -13.24 16.53
CA MET A 685 23.49 -12.58 15.69
C MET A 685 23.42 -11.07 15.90
N PHE A 686 24.56 -10.42 16.01
CA PHE A 686 24.70 -8.97 16.09
C PHE A 686 25.51 -8.51 14.87
N GLN A 687 24.82 -7.87 13.94
CA GLN A 687 25.31 -7.53 12.60
C GLN A 687 25.42 -6.00 12.49
N ALA A 688 26.64 -5.47 12.54
CA ALA A 688 26.88 -4.03 12.51
C ALA A 688 26.99 -3.50 11.08
N MET A 689 26.33 -2.39 10.80
CA MET A 689 26.34 -1.67 9.52
C MET A 689 26.62 -0.19 9.81
N SER A 690 27.65 0.38 9.20
CA SER A 690 27.95 1.81 9.38
C SER A 690 28.70 2.38 8.19
N ALA A 691 28.43 3.63 7.83
CA ALA A 691 29.14 4.35 6.76
C ALA A 691 30.59 4.74 7.17
N ALA A 692 30.93 4.60 8.45
CA ALA A 692 32.26 4.87 9.00
C ALA A 692 32.65 3.77 10.00
N GLY A 693 33.89 3.78 10.48
CA GLY A 693 34.25 2.93 11.61
C GLY A 693 33.45 3.33 12.85
N ALA A 694 32.86 2.36 13.55
CA ALA A 694 32.01 2.60 14.72
C ALA A 694 32.38 1.67 15.89
N ALA A 695 32.24 2.19 17.11
CA ALA A 695 32.32 1.41 18.33
C ALA A 695 30.91 0.97 18.74
N ILE A 696 30.72 -0.33 18.93
CA ILE A 696 29.44 -0.94 19.27
C ILE A 696 29.53 -1.52 20.68
N ASP A 697 28.51 -1.24 21.48
CA ASP A 697 28.33 -1.80 22.82
C ASP A 697 26.99 -2.56 22.86
N ILE A 698 27.04 -3.84 23.18
CA ILE A 698 25.88 -4.71 23.33
C ILE A 698 25.69 -5.01 24.81
N GLY A 699 24.59 -4.55 25.39
CA GLY A 699 24.19 -4.90 26.75
C GLY A 699 23.28 -6.11 26.76
N LEU A 700 23.63 -7.13 27.58
CA LEU A 700 22.87 -8.36 27.80
C LEU A 700 22.64 -8.55 29.31
N GLY A 701 21.49 -8.09 29.81
CA GLY A 701 21.15 -8.09 31.23
C GLY A 701 22.19 -7.33 32.09
N THR A 702 22.94 -8.06 32.92
CA THR A 702 24.03 -7.48 33.75
C THR A 702 25.41 -7.59 33.10
N GLY A 703 25.50 -8.27 31.96
CA GLY A 703 26.70 -8.44 31.14
C GLY A 703 26.56 -7.72 29.79
N GLY A 704 27.41 -8.11 28.86
CA GLY A 704 27.51 -7.49 27.54
C GLY A 704 28.91 -7.66 26.95
N PHE A 705 29.10 -7.12 25.76
CA PHE A 705 30.40 -7.08 25.09
C PHE A 705 30.47 -5.87 24.16
N ASP A 706 31.69 -5.38 23.94
CA ASP A 706 31.99 -4.30 23.02
C ASP A 706 32.84 -4.79 21.85
N PHE A 707 32.65 -4.17 20.69
CA PHE A 707 33.47 -4.44 19.51
C PHE A 707 33.57 -3.21 18.60
N GLY A 708 34.60 -3.19 17.76
CA GLY A 708 34.74 -2.20 16.68
C GLY A 708 34.30 -2.80 15.35
N THR A 709 33.56 -2.03 14.55
CA THR A 709 33.27 -2.37 13.16
C THR A 709 33.97 -1.41 12.20
N ALA A 710 34.40 -1.94 11.05
CA ALA A 710 34.80 -1.11 9.92
C ALA A 710 33.56 -0.52 9.22
N ALA A 711 33.80 0.44 8.32
CA ALA A 711 32.75 0.94 7.45
C ALA A 711 32.30 -0.15 6.47
N SER A 712 30.99 -0.28 6.28
CA SER A 712 30.40 -1.05 5.19
C SER A 712 30.77 -0.42 3.84
N GLY A 713 30.89 -1.26 2.81
CA GLY A 713 31.00 -0.81 1.43
C GLY A 713 29.79 0.03 1.01
N SER A 714 29.99 0.97 0.09
CA SER A 714 28.91 1.85 -0.38
C SER A 714 27.75 1.12 -1.05
N TYR A 715 27.99 -0.12 -1.51
CA TYR A 715 27.02 -0.99 -2.15
C TYR A 715 26.96 -2.36 -1.47
N ALA A 716 27.25 -2.41 -0.17
CA ALA A 716 27.02 -3.61 0.62
C ALA A 716 25.54 -4.01 0.52
N TRP A 717 25.27 -5.29 0.31
CA TRP A 717 23.93 -5.74 -0.05
C TRP A 717 22.91 -5.36 1.01
N THR A 718 21.77 -4.85 0.57
CA THR A 718 20.62 -4.55 1.43
C THR A 718 19.68 -5.75 1.49
N ASN A 719 18.75 -5.75 2.44
CA ASN A 719 17.66 -6.74 2.49
C ASN A 719 16.90 -6.83 1.17
N ARG A 720 16.60 -5.65 0.61
CA ARG A 720 15.89 -5.50 -0.67
C ARG A 720 16.64 -6.20 -1.79
N LEU A 721 17.92 -5.89 -1.98
CA LEU A 721 18.72 -6.52 -3.04
C LEU A 721 18.84 -8.03 -2.85
N ALA A 722 19.14 -8.49 -1.63
CA ALA A 722 19.23 -9.92 -1.34
C ALA A 722 17.93 -10.66 -1.71
N GLN A 723 16.78 -10.12 -1.30
CA GLN A 723 15.46 -10.69 -1.59
C GLN A 723 15.07 -10.59 -3.07
N GLN A 724 15.29 -9.45 -3.74
CA GLN A 724 15.04 -9.27 -5.17
C GLN A 724 15.87 -10.24 -6.01
N SER A 725 17.13 -10.48 -5.61
CA SER A 725 18.05 -11.37 -6.33
C SER A 725 17.59 -12.83 -6.35
N LEU A 726 16.67 -13.23 -5.45
CA LEU A 726 16.13 -14.58 -5.38
C LEU A 726 14.94 -14.82 -6.33
N GLN A 727 14.71 -13.90 -7.28
CA GLN A 727 13.82 -14.13 -8.42
C GLN A 727 14.60 -14.74 -9.58
N ALA A 728 14.02 -15.73 -10.27
CA ALA A 728 14.72 -16.49 -11.31
C ALA A 728 15.17 -15.63 -12.51
N ASP A 729 14.44 -14.56 -12.81
CA ASP A 729 14.65 -13.62 -13.90
C ASP A 729 15.53 -12.42 -13.54
N PHE A 730 15.97 -12.29 -12.27
CA PHE A 730 16.94 -11.27 -11.89
C PHE A 730 18.31 -11.53 -12.55
N ASP A 731 18.84 -10.52 -13.25
CA ASP A 731 20.03 -10.67 -14.09
C ASP A 731 21.29 -10.99 -13.28
N ALA A 732 21.89 -12.12 -13.61
CA ALA A 732 23.13 -12.59 -13.00
C ALA A 732 24.30 -11.60 -13.17
N ASN A 733 24.29 -10.73 -14.18
CA ASN A 733 25.32 -9.71 -14.34
C ASN A 733 25.20 -8.57 -13.34
N LEU A 734 23.99 -8.20 -12.91
CA LEU A 734 23.80 -7.24 -11.82
C LEU A 734 24.33 -7.80 -10.51
N VAL A 735 24.02 -9.07 -10.23
CA VAL A 735 24.53 -9.80 -9.05
C VAL A 735 26.07 -9.75 -8.99
N ARG A 736 26.75 -10.14 -10.09
CA ARG A 736 28.21 -10.13 -10.16
C ARG A 736 28.83 -8.72 -10.06
N LEU A 737 28.09 -7.68 -10.46
CA LEU A 737 28.60 -6.31 -10.46
C LEU A 737 28.77 -5.75 -9.03
N PHE A 738 27.93 -6.20 -8.10
CA PHE A 738 27.91 -5.75 -6.70
C PHE A 738 28.53 -6.77 -5.73
N ASP A 739 29.33 -7.70 -6.26
CA ASP A 739 30.18 -8.61 -5.50
C ASP A 739 31.30 -7.87 -4.74
N LYS A 740 31.79 -8.47 -3.64
CA LYS A 740 32.92 -8.03 -2.80
C LYS A 740 32.71 -6.70 -2.08
N GLN A 741 31.45 -6.35 -1.83
CA GLN A 741 31.05 -5.15 -1.08
C GLN A 741 30.87 -5.49 0.39
N ALA A 742 31.95 -5.40 1.14
CA ALA A 742 31.99 -5.79 2.55
C ALA A 742 30.88 -5.15 3.40
N GLN A 743 30.19 -5.96 4.19
CA GLN A 743 29.42 -5.56 5.37
C GLN A 743 30.35 -5.17 6.52
N GLY A 744 29.76 -4.82 7.67
CA GLY A 744 30.51 -4.64 8.90
C GLY A 744 30.78 -5.96 9.64
N TRP A 745 30.98 -5.87 10.94
CA TRP A 745 31.23 -7.04 11.78
C TRP A 745 29.94 -7.81 12.10
N VAL A 746 30.03 -9.14 12.14
CA VAL A 746 28.99 -10.01 12.71
C VAL A 746 29.60 -10.91 13.79
N GLY A 747 28.87 -11.05 14.89
CA GLY A 747 29.16 -12.05 15.91
C GLY A 747 27.89 -12.54 16.57
N GLN A 748 28.04 -13.50 17.49
CA GLN A 748 26.92 -14.19 18.10
C GLN A 748 27.10 -14.36 19.60
N SER A 749 25.98 -14.32 20.31
CA SER A 749 25.90 -14.71 21.72
C SER A 749 24.64 -15.51 21.97
N VAL A 750 24.69 -16.40 22.96
CA VAL A 750 23.48 -17.05 23.50
C VAL A 750 22.91 -16.13 24.57
N VAL A 751 21.62 -15.82 24.46
CA VAL A 751 20.89 -14.90 25.35
C VAL A 751 19.72 -15.65 25.97
N ALA A 752 19.55 -15.50 27.28
CA ALA A 752 18.49 -16.20 28.00
C ALA A 752 17.14 -15.49 27.81
N SER A 753 16.04 -16.24 27.87
CA SER A 753 14.69 -15.66 27.83
C SER A 753 14.50 -14.62 28.94
N GLY A 754 13.91 -13.48 28.60
CA GLY A 754 13.67 -12.34 29.49
C GLY A 754 14.92 -11.50 29.81
N GLU A 755 16.08 -11.81 29.25
CA GLU A 755 17.30 -11.02 29.42
C GLU A 755 17.23 -9.74 28.60
N ASP A 756 17.53 -8.59 29.22
CA ASP A 756 17.50 -7.29 28.56
C ASP A 756 18.55 -7.23 27.43
N VAL A 757 18.15 -6.74 26.25
CA VAL A 757 19.01 -6.53 25.09
C VAL A 757 19.03 -5.03 24.77
N SER A 758 20.22 -4.45 24.73
CA SER A 758 20.42 -3.04 24.36
C SER A 758 21.62 -2.88 23.44
N VAL A 759 21.55 -1.86 22.58
CA VAL A 759 22.59 -1.52 21.62
C VAL A 759 22.95 -0.06 21.79
N SER A 760 24.24 0.23 21.87
CA SER A 760 24.76 1.59 21.71
C SER A 760 25.82 1.64 20.60
N ILE A 761 25.76 2.69 19.79
CA ILE A 761 26.67 2.94 18.67
C ILE A 761 27.36 4.28 18.93
N ASN A 762 28.69 4.28 18.99
CA ASN A 762 29.50 5.43 19.37
C ASN A 762 29.02 6.09 20.68
N ALA A 763 28.72 5.25 21.68
CA ALA A 763 28.17 5.63 22.98
C ALA A 763 26.79 6.33 22.95
N THR A 764 26.08 6.29 21.83
CA THR A 764 24.69 6.74 21.69
C THR A 764 23.76 5.54 21.65
N SER A 765 22.71 5.53 22.46
CA SER A 765 21.70 4.46 22.43
C SER A 765 21.05 4.37 21.06
N ALA A 766 20.98 3.17 20.51
CA ALA A 766 20.28 2.88 19.27
C ALA A 766 18.86 2.38 19.55
N HIS A 767 17.94 2.62 18.63
CA HIS A 767 16.51 2.33 18.80
C HIS A 767 16.01 1.40 17.69
N ALA A 768 15.27 0.36 18.07
CA ALA A 768 14.59 -0.52 17.14
C ALA A 768 13.18 -0.02 16.82
N MET A 769 13.08 1.00 15.96
CA MET A 769 11.81 1.67 15.64
C MET A 769 10.79 0.72 15.00
N GLN A 770 11.24 -0.15 14.09
CA GLN A 770 10.42 -1.16 13.43
C GLN A 770 10.40 -2.52 14.16
N GLY A 771 11.03 -2.59 15.34
CA GLY A 771 11.25 -3.87 16.04
C GLY A 771 9.96 -4.63 16.32
N THR A 772 8.85 -3.94 16.61
CA THR A 772 7.56 -4.61 16.87
C THR A 772 6.92 -5.20 15.61
N LEU A 773 7.38 -4.78 14.41
CA LEU A 773 6.94 -5.35 13.13
C LEU A 773 7.86 -6.48 12.67
N SER A 774 9.17 -6.40 12.95
CA SER A 774 10.18 -7.33 12.43
C SER A 774 10.55 -8.46 13.40
N SER A 775 10.46 -8.22 14.71
CA SER A 775 10.87 -9.17 15.74
C SER A 775 10.13 -10.51 15.72
N PRO A 776 8.80 -10.56 15.45
CA PRO A 776 8.10 -11.83 15.22
C PRO A 776 8.74 -12.65 14.09
N PHE A 777 9.33 -11.99 13.11
CA PHE A 777 9.98 -12.59 11.94
C PHE A 777 11.50 -12.73 12.09
N GLY A 778 11.99 -12.78 13.33
CA GLY A 778 13.34 -13.24 13.64
C GLY A 778 14.43 -12.18 13.62
N PHE A 779 14.12 -10.89 13.48
CA PHE A 779 15.14 -9.82 13.52
C PHE A 779 14.62 -8.46 14.01
N ALA A 780 15.52 -7.59 14.47
CA ALA A 780 15.23 -6.19 14.79
C ALA A 780 16.45 -5.31 14.51
N ASP A 781 16.23 -4.15 13.88
CA ASP A 781 17.29 -3.20 13.52
C ASP A 781 17.38 -2.06 14.53
N PHE A 782 18.47 -2.00 15.29
CA PHE A 782 18.75 -0.91 16.22
C PHE A 782 19.53 0.18 15.51
N VAL A 783 18.90 1.35 15.31
CA VAL A 783 19.45 2.44 14.49
C VAL A 783 19.82 3.66 15.34
N SER A 784 20.90 4.35 14.95
CA SER A 784 21.30 5.67 15.43
C SER A 784 21.99 6.45 14.29
N ASP A 785 22.35 7.71 14.53
CA ASP A 785 23.16 8.51 13.59
C ASP A 785 24.52 7.87 13.24
N GLY A 786 25.02 6.96 14.10
CA GLY A 786 26.30 6.28 13.92
C GLY A 786 26.24 5.03 13.04
N GLY A 787 25.05 4.56 12.66
CA GLY A 787 24.83 3.31 11.92
C GLY A 787 23.69 2.47 12.51
N ALA A 788 23.68 1.19 12.15
CA ALA A 788 22.69 0.22 12.61
C ALA A 788 23.36 -1.07 13.12
N VAL A 789 22.72 -1.72 14.07
CA VAL A 789 23.02 -3.11 14.44
C VAL A 789 21.75 -3.92 14.30
N ARG A 790 21.77 -4.90 13.40
CA ARG A 790 20.72 -5.91 13.31
C ARG A 790 20.96 -6.98 14.37
N VAL A 791 19.94 -7.24 15.17
CA VAL A 791 19.86 -8.41 16.04
C VAL A 791 18.98 -9.43 15.35
N ALA A 792 19.46 -10.65 15.10
CA ALA A 792 18.73 -11.65 14.32
C ALA A 792 18.95 -13.09 14.75
N ARG A 793 18.00 -13.98 14.46
CA ARG A 793 18.15 -15.44 14.59
C ARG A 793 19.00 -16.01 13.46
N ALA A 794 19.83 -16.98 13.80
CA ALA A 794 20.58 -17.81 12.84
C ALA A 794 19.78 -19.03 12.34
N VAL A 795 18.56 -19.20 12.84
CA VAL A 795 17.70 -20.38 12.68
C VAL A 795 16.33 -19.92 12.20
N ALA A 796 15.77 -20.61 11.23
CA ALA A 796 14.39 -20.40 10.79
C ALA A 796 13.43 -21.11 11.74
N VAL A 797 12.27 -20.50 12.01
CA VAL A 797 11.12 -21.20 12.60
C VAL A 797 10.19 -21.56 11.45
N ALA A 798 9.84 -22.83 11.32
CA ALA A 798 8.97 -23.33 10.25
C ALA A 798 7.51 -22.95 10.53
N GLU A 799 7.15 -21.73 10.16
CA GLU A 799 5.77 -21.23 10.20
C GLU A 799 5.01 -21.70 8.95
N THR A 800 4.69 -22.99 8.92
CA THR A 800 4.05 -23.65 7.79
C THR A 800 2.61 -23.21 7.56
N ALA A 801 2.14 -23.26 6.30
CA ALA A 801 0.77 -22.91 5.98
C ALA A 801 -0.24 -23.76 6.78
N GLY A 802 -1.18 -23.10 7.46
CA GLY A 802 -2.19 -23.74 8.31
C GLY A 802 -1.65 -24.34 9.61
N GLY A 803 -0.38 -24.14 9.95
CA GLY A 803 0.29 -24.84 11.06
C GLY A 803 0.36 -26.35 10.83
N ALA A 804 0.55 -26.78 9.58
CA ALA A 804 0.53 -28.18 9.18
C ALA A 804 1.93 -28.83 9.21
N ASP A 805 1.95 -30.12 9.51
CA ASP A 805 3.14 -30.98 9.47
C ASP A 805 3.35 -31.62 8.09
N ASP A 806 4.50 -32.26 7.87
CA ASP A 806 4.86 -32.96 6.63
C ASP A 806 4.83 -32.07 5.36
N GLN A 807 5.15 -30.78 5.52
CA GLN A 807 5.10 -29.80 4.43
C GLN A 807 6.36 -29.80 3.56
N ILE A 808 6.25 -29.15 2.40
CA ILE A 808 7.40 -28.82 1.55
C ILE A 808 7.77 -27.36 1.78
N ALA A 809 8.97 -27.10 2.32
CA ALA A 809 9.52 -25.76 2.36
C ALA A 809 10.27 -25.46 1.05
N VAL A 810 9.98 -24.35 0.39
CA VAL A 810 10.69 -23.89 -0.80
C VAL A 810 12.02 -23.26 -0.38
N VAL A 811 13.10 -23.65 -1.04
CA VAL A 811 14.44 -23.10 -0.84
C VAL A 811 14.85 -22.36 -2.11
N ARG A 812 15.16 -21.07 -2.00
CA ARG A 812 15.67 -20.25 -3.10
C ARG A 812 17.12 -19.89 -2.82
N VAL A 813 18.00 -20.08 -3.81
CA VAL A 813 19.42 -19.74 -3.66
C VAL A 813 19.94 -18.90 -4.83
N ARG A 814 20.79 -17.93 -4.52
CA ARG A 814 21.56 -17.13 -5.49
C ARG A 814 23.03 -17.17 -5.06
N GLN A 815 23.91 -17.64 -5.93
CA GLN A 815 25.34 -17.70 -5.63
C GLN A 815 26.06 -16.52 -6.26
N ASN A 816 26.83 -15.75 -5.48
CA ASN A 816 27.75 -14.73 -5.97
C ASN A 816 29.22 -15.05 -5.62
N GLY A 817 29.49 -16.15 -4.93
CA GLY A 817 30.85 -16.62 -4.68
C GLY A 817 31.39 -17.38 -5.88
N GLU A 818 32.70 -17.28 -6.12
CA GLU A 818 33.37 -17.97 -7.23
C GLU A 818 33.65 -19.47 -6.95
N ASN A 819 33.54 -19.91 -5.69
CA ASN A 819 33.78 -21.32 -5.32
C ASN A 819 32.59 -22.24 -5.65
N ASN A 820 32.86 -23.55 -5.68
CA ASN A 820 31.80 -24.54 -5.71
C ASN A 820 31.25 -24.73 -4.30
N LEU A 821 29.99 -24.36 -4.09
CA LEU A 821 29.36 -24.39 -2.77
C LEU A 821 28.28 -25.48 -2.70
N SER A 822 27.96 -25.90 -1.48
CA SER A 822 26.74 -26.67 -1.21
C SER A 822 26.22 -26.46 0.20
N LEU A 823 24.91 -26.49 0.36
CA LEU A 823 24.20 -26.36 1.63
C LEU A 823 23.65 -27.72 2.10
N ILE A 824 23.57 -27.87 3.42
CA ILE A 824 22.71 -28.86 4.10
C ILE A 824 21.82 -28.09 5.06
N PHE A 825 20.53 -28.44 5.08
CA PHE A 825 19.52 -27.94 6.01
C PHE A 825 19.22 -29.04 7.04
N TYR A 826 19.15 -28.69 8.31
CA TYR A 826 18.95 -29.67 9.37
C TYR A 826 18.14 -29.11 10.54
N GLU A 827 17.37 -29.98 11.17
CA GLU A 827 16.58 -29.67 12.35
C GLU A 827 17.47 -29.53 13.60
N VAL A 828 17.14 -28.56 14.47
CA VAL A 828 17.73 -28.38 15.81
C VAL A 828 16.64 -28.42 16.89
N ASP A 829 17.00 -28.79 18.11
CA ASP A 829 16.06 -28.95 19.22
C ASP A 829 15.62 -27.59 19.83
N ASP A 830 16.40 -26.53 19.62
CA ASP A 830 16.14 -25.19 20.17
C ASP A 830 16.74 -24.06 19.31
N LEU A 831 16.33 -22.82 19.60
CA LEU A 831 16.83 -21.60 18.96
C LEU A 831 18.30 -21.28 19.27
N ALA A 832 18.95 -22.02 20.17
CA ALA A 832 20.40 -21.95 20.43
C ALA A 832 21.18 -22.98 19.58
N GLY A 833 20.49 -23.77 18.77
CA GLY A 833 21.08 -24.71 17.82
C GLY A 833 21.47 -26.06 18.40
N THR A 834 20.94 -26.47 19.56
CA THR A 834 21.34 -27.74 20.16
C THR A 834 20.75 -28.94 19.42
N ILE A 835 21.47 -30.08 19.43
CA ILE A 835 20.97 -31.37 18.93
C ILE A 835 21.34 -32.46 19.92
N ASP A 836 20.36 -33.17 20.46
CA ASP A 836 20.52 -34.21 21.49
C ASP A 836 21.39 -33.72 22.67
N GLY A 837 21.18 -32.46 23.10
CA GLY A 837 21.93 -31.78 24.16
C GLY A 837 23.36 -31.37 23.79
N LYS A 838 23.73 -31.46 22.50
CA LYS A 838 25.03 -31.00 21.97
C LYS A 838 24.88 -29.60 21.42
N ARG A 839 25.60 -28.66 22.02
CA ARG A 839 25.69 -27.28 21.51
C ARG A 839 26.56 -27.21 20.25
N PRO A 840 26.34 -26.22 19.36
CA PRO A 840 27.26 -25.92 18.28
C PRO A 840 28.72 -25.81 18.80
N GLY A 841 29.66 -26.45 18.10
CA GLY A 841 31.07 -26.52 18.48
C GLY A 841 31.46 -27.74 19.33
N HIS A 842 30.50 -28.54 19.81
CA HIS A 842 30.79 -29.83 20.44
C HIS A 842 31.36 -30.83 19.40
N GLU A 843 32.36 -31.65 19.76
CA GLU A 843 33.05 -32.59 18.83
C GLU A 843 32.10 -33.54 18.07
N ALA A 844 31.03 -34.00 18.72
CA ALA A 844 29.99 -34.85 18.15
C ALA A 844 28.86 -34.10 17.37
N TYR A 845 28.89 -32.76 17.30
CA TYR A 845 27.81 -31.97 16.69
C TYR A 845 27.62 -32.29 15.20
N ALA A 846 28.72 -32.39 14.45
CA ALA A 846 28.67 -32.71 13.02
C ALA A 846 28.01 -34.05 12.71
N LEU A 847 28.23 -35.07 13.55
CA LEU A 847 27.59 -36.39 13.41
C LEU A 847 26.10 -36.33 13.76
N ALA A 848 25.72 -35.53 14.75
CA ALA A 848 24.32 -35.34 15.12
C ALA A 848 23.51 -34.70 13.97
N VAL A 849 24.12 -33.73 13.27
CA VAL A 849 23.54 -33.07 12.10
C VAL A 849 23.25 -34.04 10.96
N GLU A 850 24.12 -35.01 10.69
CA GLU A 850 23.89 -36.01 9.63
C GLU A 850 22.59 -36.80 9.84
N GLY A 851 22.17 -37.00 11.10
CA GLY A 851 20.92 -37.68 11.44
C GLY A 851 19.65 -36.81 11.37
N ARG A 852 19.80 -35.49 11.27
CA ARG A 852 18.71 -34.49 11.27
C ARG A 852 18.59 -33.72 9.96
N ALA A 853 19.37 -34.07 8.94
CA ALA A 853 19.38 -33.37 7.67
C ALA A 853 18.11 -33.66 6.85
N TYR A 854 17.44 -32.59 6.39
CA TYR A 854 16.24 -32.70 5.56
C TYR A 854 16.58 -33.30 4.19
N GLN A 855 15.66 -34.11 3.66
CA GLN A 855 15.73 -34.59 2.28
C GLN A 855 15.25 -33.52 1.32
N LEU A 856 15.90 -33.43 0.16
CA LEU A 856 15.48 -32.56 -0.93
C LEU A 856 14.44 -33.25 -1.82
N THR A 857 13.55 -32.48 -2.43
CA THR A 857 12.62 -32.95 -3.48
C THR A 857 13.35 -33.53 -4.70
N SER A 858 14.58 -33.08 -4.96
CA SER A 858 15.48 -33.62 -5.99
C SER A 858 16.21 -34.92 -5.55
N GLY A 859 16.09 -35.30 -4.28
CA GLY A 859 16.80 -36.42 -3.65
C GLY A 859 18.13 -36.01 -3.00
N GLY A 860 18.53 -36.75 -1.96
CA GLY A 860 19.70 -36.44 -1.14
C GLY A 860 19.44 -35.32 -0.13
N THR A 861 20.49 -34.89 0.59
CA THR A 861 20.39 -33.88 1.66
C THR A 861 21.24 -32.64 1.39
N SER A 862 21.92 -32.58 0.24
CA SER A 862 22.83 -31.49 -0.08
C SER A 862 22.39 -30.78 -1.35
N LEU A 863 22.16 -29.47 -1.23
CA LEU A 863 21.82 -28.57 -2.33
C LEU A 863 23.10 -27.96 -2.86
N GLY A 864 23.40 -28.15 -4.15
CA GLY A 864 24.52 -27.50 -4.81
C GLY A 864 24.27 -26.01 -4.98
N GLY A 865 25.34 -25.22 -4.94
CA GLY A 865 25.27 -23.83 -5.35
C GLY A 865 25.16 -23.73 -6.88
N PRO A 866 24.32 -22.83 -7.42
CA PRO A 866 24.07 -22.70 -8.86
C PRO A 866 25.24 -22.12 -9.68
N GLY A 867 26.32 -21.72 -9.01
CA GLY A 867 27.48 -21.08 -9.63
C GLY A 867 27.36 -19.56 -9.75
N TYR A 868 28.49 -18.90 -10.03
CA TYR A 868 28.65 -17.44 -9.96
C TYR A 868 27.59 -16.63 -10.72
N GLY A 869 26.77 -15.87 -9.99
CA GLY A 869 25.63 -15.05 -10.42
C GLY A 869 24.30 -15.79 -10.60
N ASN A 870 24.29 -17.12 -10.59
CA ASN A 870 23.14 -17.92 -11.01
C ASN A 870 22.19 -18.22 -9.84
N TYR A 871 20.96 -18.59 -10.19
CA TYR A 871 19.89 -18.94 -9.26
C TYR A 871 19.47 -20.40 -9.39
N GLU A 872 19.01 -20.96 -8.29
CA GLU A 872 18.37 -22.27 -8.24
C GLU A 872 17.28 -22.29 -7.15
N GLN A 873 16.32 -23.20 -7.33
CA GLN A 873 15.23 -23.45 -6.41
C GLN A 873 15.11 -24.94 -6.12
N ALA A 874 14.87 -25.30 -4.86
CA ALA A 874 14.66 -26.66 -4.39
C ALA A 874 13.51 -26.72 -3.37
N GLY A 875 13.16 -27.91 -2.90
CA GLY A 875 12.23 -28.10 -1.79
C GLY A 875 12.81 -29.00 -0.70
N LEU A 876 12.55 -28.70 0.56
CA LEU A 876 12.79 -29.60 1.70
C LEU A 876 11.52 -30.43 1.93
N ILE A 877 11.66 -31.73 2.13
CA ILE A 877 10.54 -32.65 2.38
C ILE A 877 10.40 -32.90 3.88
N GLY A 878 9.16 -32.94 4.38
CA GLY A 878 8.85 -33.38 5.74
C GLY A 878 9.21 -32.32 6.76
N VAL A 879 8.92 -31.06 6.45
CA VAL A 879 9.07 -29.94 7.38
C VAL A 879 7.80 -29.86 8.22
N ASP A 880 7.96 -30.00 9.53
CA ASP A 880 6.85 -29.95 10.48
C ASP A 880 6.63 -28.54 11.02
N ALA A 881 5.42 -28.25 11.47
CA ALA A 881 5.08 -26.94 12.00
C ALA A 881 5.87 -26.66 13.28
N GLY A 882 6.59 -25.53 13.30
CA GLY A 882 7.43 -25.13 14.43
C GLY A 882 8.82 -25.76 14.46
N ASP A 883 9.22 -26.51 13.44
CA ASP A 883 10.61 -26.97 13.28
C ASP A 883 11.59 -25.79 13.34
N PHE A 884 12.73 -26.02 13.98
CA PHE A 884 13.85 -25.08 13.97
C PHE A 884 14.90 -25.55 12.95
N ILE A 885 15.06 -24.79 11.87
CA ILE A 885 15.92 -25.21 10.75
C ILE A 885 17.19 -24.37 10.72
N ALA A 886 18.32 -25.05 10.90
CA ALA A 886 19.66 -24.48 10.76
C ALA A 886 20.36 -24.99 9.49
N MET A 887 21.50 -24.39 9.18
CA MET A 887 22.20 -24.60 7.91
C MET A 887 23.71 -24.80 8.09
N LYS A 888 24.30 -25.59 7.19
CA LYS A 888 25.75 -25.78 7.04
C LYS A 888 26.16 -25.52 5.59
N LEU A 889 27.10 -24.61 5.39
CA LEU A 889 27.77 -24.37 4.11
C LEU A 889 29.01 -25.27 4.00
N THR A 890 29.22 -25.85 2.82
CA THR A 890 30.46 -26.54 2.45
C THR A 890 31.06 -25.88 1.22
N ASN A 891 32.29 -25.42 1.33
CA ASN A 891 33.09 -24.97 0.20
C ASN A 891 33.81 -26.19 -0.40
N GLN A 892 33.26 -26.72 -1.49
CA GLN A 892 33.79 -27.91 -2.16
C GLN A 892 35.12 -27.64 -2.86
N THR A 893 35.44 -26.38 -3.17
CA THR A 893 36.73 -26.00 -3.76
C THR A 893 37.86 -26.18 -2.76
N THR A 894 37.67 -25.73 -1.51
CA THR A 894 38.71 -25.73 -0.47
C THR A 894 38.63 -26.92 0.48
N GLY A 895 37.46 -27.55 0.59
CA GLY A 895 37.15 -28.57 1.58
C GLY A 895 36.76 -28.00 2.96
N ALA A 896 36.67 -26.67 3.08
CA ALA A 896 36.20 -26.02 4.30
C ALA A 896 34.67 -26.14 4.44
N PHE A 897 34.17 -26.01 5.67
CA PHE A 897 32.75 -25.95 5.97
C PHE A 897 32.50 -24.98 7.11
N TYR A 898 31.31 -24.37 7.10
CA TYR A 898 30.90 -23.34 8.04
C TYR A 898 29.48 -23.60 8.50
N TRP A 899 29.23 -23.39 9.78
CA TRP A 899 27.94 -23.51 10.43
C TRP A 899 27.28 -22.14 10.55
N ALA A 900 25.95 -22.13 10.61
CA ALA A 900 25.16 -20.95 10.95
C ALA A 900 25.57 -20.34 12.32
N PHE A 901 26.17 -21.15 13.20
CA PHE A 901 26.59 -20.76 14.54
C PHE A 901 28.10 -20.50 14.60
N ALA A 902 28.50 -19.26 14.90
CA ALA A 902 29.90 -18.85 15.01
C ALA A 902 30.70 -19.71 16.02
N HIS A 903 30.06 -20.16 17.11
CA HIS A 903 30.68 -21.03 18.11
C HIS A 903 31.15 -22.40 17.58
N ALA A 904 30.65 -22.82 16.40
CA ALA A 904 31.05 -24.05 15.74
C ALA A 904 32.07 -23.84 14.61
N ASN A 905 32.44 -22.59 14.33
CA ASN A 905 33.37 -22.22 13.27
C ASN A 905 34.79 -22.01 13.81
N GLU A 906 35.69 -21.54 12.95
CA GLU A 906 37.06 -21.23 13.33
C GLU A 906 37.15 -20.05 14.32
N THR A 907 38.25 -20.06 15.08
CA THR A 907 38.65 -18.94 15.92
C THR A 907 39.82 -18.19 15.26
N VAL A 908 39.64 -16.89 15.00
CA VAL A 908 40.68 -16.01 14.46
C VAL A 908 40.96 -14.91 15.46
N ALA A 909 42.23 -14.72 15.82
CA ALA A 909 42.67 -13.74 16.82
C ALA A 909 41.98 -13.86 18.20
N GLY A 910 41.47 -15.04 18.54
CA GLY A 910 40.78 -15.30 19.81
C GLY A 910 39.25 -15.18 19.73
N GLU A 911 38.72 -14.72 18.61
CA GLU A 911 37.28 -14.53 18.39
C GLU A 911 36.71 -15.59 17.43
N GLN A 912 35.48 -16.02 17.69
CA GLN A 912 34.76 -16.92 16.79
C GLN A 912 34.28 -16.17 15.55
N VAL A 913 34.36 -16.83 14.38
CA VAL A 913 34.00 -16.20 13.10
C VAL A 913 32.55 -16.53 12.72
N GLY A 914 31.76 -15.48 12.49
CA GLY A 914 30.42 -15.60 11.90
C GLY A 914 30.51 -15.65 10.37
N HIS A 915 29.80 -16.62 9.77
CA HIS A 915 29.72 -16.81 8.32
C HIS A 915 28.33 -16.57 7.75
N LEU A 916 27.38 -16.16 8.60
CA LEU A 916 25.98 -15.99 8.25
C LEU A 916 25.54 -14.56 8.56
N TRP A 917 24.77 -13.98 7.63
CA TRP A 917 24.19 -12.65 7.74
C TRP A 917 22.68 -12.74 7.47
N SER A 918 21.84 -12.20 8.35
CA SER A 918 20.39 -12.12 8.10
C SER A 918 20.02 -10.91 7.25
N TYR A 919 19.27 -11.16 6.18
CA TYR A 919 18.65 -10.16 5.30
C TYR A 919 17.13 -10.02 5.54
N GLY A 920 16.57 -10.63 6.59
CA GLY A 920 15.15 -10.54 6.95
C GLY A 920 14.24 -11.55 6.23
N LEU A 921 13.07 -11.84 6.79
CA LEU A 921 12.07 -12.84 6.34
C LEU A 921 12.74 -14.16 5.86
N ASN A 922 13.35 -14.88 6.80
CA ASN A 922 14.02 -16.16 6.53
C ASN A 922 15.00 -16.13 5.35
N THR A 923 15.67 -15.00 5.13
CA THR A 923 16.69 -14.81 4.09
C THR A 923 18.04 -14.58 4.74
N TRP A 924 19.05 -15.35 4.33
CA TRP A 924 20.41 -15.23 4.84
C TRP A 924 21.43 -15.21 3.70
N GLY A 925 22.56 -14.56 3.95
CA GLY A 925 23.75 -14.61 3.11
C GLY A 925 24.92 -15.26 3.82
N TRP A 926 25.79 -15.89 3.03
CA TRP A 926 26.94 -16.62 3.50
C TRP A 926 28.28 -16.01 3.06
N GLU A 927 29.30 -16.23 3.88
CA GLU A 927 30.72 -16.11 3.55
C GLU A 927 31.35 -17.50 3.40
N ASP A 928 32.07 -17.73 2.31
CA ASP A 928 32.59 -19.04 1.94
C ASP A 928 34.09 -19.28 2.23
N MET A 929 34.79 -18.27 2.77
CA MET A 929 36.24 -18.31 3.01
C MET A 929 36.63 -18.17 4.49
N TYR A 930 37.72 -18.83 4.87
CA TYR A 930 38.26 -18.84 6.23
C TYR A 930 38.55 -17.43 6.76
N GLY A 931 38.16 -17.15 8.01
CA GLY A 931 38.32 -15.86 8.66
C GLY A 931 37.25 -14.83 8.27
N GLY A 932 36.17 -15.27 7.62
CA GLY A 932 35.06 -14.45 7.16
C GLY A 932 35.36 -13.71 5.86
N GLY A 933 36.22 -14.28 5.00
CA GLY A 933 36.44 -13.83 3.63
C GLY A 933 36.64 -12.33 3.43
N ASP A 934 35.94 -11.80 2.42
CA ASP A 934 35.86 -10.37 2.13
C ASP A 934 34.66 -9.68 2.80
N ARG A 935 33.85 -10.45 3.55
CA ARG A 935 32.80 -9.98 4.48
C ARG A 935 31.61 -9.34 3.78
N ASP A 936 31.36 -9.61 2.51
CA ASP A 936 30.19 -9.11 1.81
C ASP A 936 28.89 -9.91 2.06
N PHE A 937 29.03 -11.11 2.63
CA PHE A 937 28.01 -12.10 2.92
C PHE A 937 27.02 -12.30 1.77
N ASN A 938 27.53 -12.29 0.54
CA ASN A 938 26.73 -12.55 -0.65
C ASN A 938 27.24 -13.72 -1.50
N ASP A 939 28.29 -14.44 -1.04
CA ASP A 939 28.81 -15.63 -1.73
C ASP A 939 27.69 -16.64 -2.03
N LEU A 940 26.77 -16.82 -1.09
CA LEU A 940 25.52 -17.56 -1.30
C LEU A 940 24.38 -16.95 -0.49
N ILE A 941 23.37 -16.43 -1.18
CA ILE A 941 22.11 -16.03 -0.59
C ILE A 941 21.16 -17.23 -0.60
N VAL A 942 20.42 -17.41 0.50
CA VAL A 942 19.43 -18.46 0.69
C VAL A 942 18.17 -17.89 1.34
N GLN A 943 17.00 -18.31 0.87
CA GLN A 943 15.72 -18.07 1.54
C GLN A 943 14.97 -19.39 1.77
N LEU A 944 14.38 -19.51 2.96
CA LEU A 944 13.41 -20.56 3.28
C LEU A 944 12.00 -19.96 3.29
N ASP A 945 11.09 -20.60 2.55
CA ASP A 945 9.70 -20.19 2.41
C ASP A 945 8.79 -21.38 2.72
N PHE A 946 7.96 -21.21 3.75
CA PHE A 946 7.15 -22.28 4.33
C PHE A 946 5.70 -22.31 3.83
N THR A 947 5.31 -21.38 2.97
CA THR A 947 3.92 -21.24 2.52
C THR A 947 3.77 -21.34 1.02
N SER A 948 4.80 -21.00 0.23
CA SER A 948 4.71 -20.96 -1.24
C SER A 948 4.25 -22.25 -1.90
N ALA A 949 4.64 -23.41 -1.34
CA ALA A 949 4.28 -24.72 -1.89
C ALA A 949 2.87 -25.21 -1.47
N SER A 950 2.18 -24.48 -0.58
CA SER A 950 0.83 -24.84 -0.13
C SER A 950 -0.21 -24.66 -1.22
N GLY A 951 -1.34 -25.37 -1.08
CA GLY A 951 -2.44 -25.36 -2.05
C GLY A 951 -1.98 -25.86 -3.42
N HIS A 952 -2.19 -25.05 -4.46
CA HIS A 952 -1.73 -25.31 -5.82
C HIS A 952 -0.26 -24.92 -6.07
N GLY A 953 0.41 -24.29 -5.11
CA GLY A 953 1.80 -23.88 -5.25
C GLY A 953 2.00 -22.71 -6.23
N TRP A 954 1.03 -21.80 -6.36
CA TRP A 954 1.11 -20.67 -7.29
C TRP A 954 2.22 -19.66 -6.97
N LEU A 955 2.77 -19.71 -5.76
CA LEU A 955 3.87 -18.85 -5.33
C LEU A 955 5.25 -19.51 -5.46
N VAL A 956 5.35 -20.74 -5.95
CA VAL A 956 6.63 -21.48 -6.05
C VAL A 956 7.56 -20.84 -7.07
#